data_AF-A0A2W4VXN0-F1
#
_entry.id   AF-A0A2W4VXN0-F1
#
_cell.length_a   1.000
_cell.length_b   1.000
_cell.length_c   1.000
_cell.angle_alpha   90.00
_cell.angle_beta   90.00
_cell.angle_gamma   90.00
#
_symmetry.space_group_name_H-M   'P 1'
#
loop_
_entity.id
_entity.type
_entity.pdbx_description
1 polymer ?
#
loop_
_entity_poly.entity_id
_entity_poly.type
_entity_poly.pdbx_seq_one_letter_code
_entity_poly.pdbx_strand_id
1 'polypeptide(L)'
;MTSLSPSTQRGFEPLQQAFAGYLKETSLYPGLTAIDCSERSGRLLLLAKHSPPEVGDPNDLLKALESAFRDLVPTVGLPEADWAMAEALSVRIYLKLKLAPQPYAMHTFTWQPEEVVQVLFPAEVNGTENRLPENGLPENGDTENGVPENGDTESGVPENGGTENSQNGSGQGPAVQETADAALKADSLESEGAIADSNGAALPAGESLHPPALPFSDAALALPDAAVQPPDQGWSQRSQAWASQGLRSLRYYWSYGLAALILVGSGAFAYALTRPCVVGSCDRLEQANEFYDLAQVTLVARPTGDDLVTAHLDLQTAIALLTPVPTWSPYYAVAQNDLRRYQRSTVSLNAILQAQALAGEAANLSQTPPHPVERWVKVHLLWKQAIDRLESIDIDSPTFDYSRQKLREYRANHSAIGRRIVAEEEAEANFNTAVQTGTLARQRMDTANSLAGWQLATKEWQAAIRGLSLIPQGTMVYDEAQAQLDDYQQQLNRVTNRAALEEAGAHNYNQAVQAARAAAAYEAKGQWTLALNQWRQAVASARQIPTDTILAAEGAVLLETYQPALANSQNRLRTAVALQSLTTTLAQMCEFSATPCTVYEDASQVRVVLSSQYAEPLRQAITPPAADGTFGFTNQLTPSAQQLIEQVITTSHQIDRQVAVYDAQGSFVARYRPDLGGFIKN
;
A
#
# COMPACT_ATOMS: atom_id res chain seq x y z
N MET A 1 -1.20 -19.07 13.03
CA MET A 1 -2.57 -19.16 13.57
C MET A 1 -2.61 -18.42 14.90
N THR A 2 -3.52 -17.48 15.08
CA THR A 2 -3.68 -16.72 16.34
C THR A 2 -5.16 -16.59 16.63
N SER A 3 -5.63 -17.23 17.69
CA SER A 3 -7.02 -17.11 18.12
C SER A 3 -7.29 -15.70 18.64
N LEU A 4 -8.41 -15.12 18.24
CA LEU A 4 -8.88 -13.86 18.79
C LEU A 4 -9.31 -14.11 20.25
N SER A 5 -8.60 -13.49 21.19
CA SER A 5 -9.02 -13.40 22.59
C SER A 5 -10.43 -12.79 22.66
N PRO A 6 -11.30 -13.20 23.60
CA PRO A 6 -12.64 -12.65 23.71
C PRO A 6 -12.59 -11.14 23.96
N SER A 7 -13.23 -10.35 23.09
CA SER A 7 -13.38 -8.91 23.26
C SER A 7 -14.59 -8.57 24.15
N THR A 8 -14.49 -7.48 24.89
CA THR A 8 -15.61 -6.95 25.68
C THR A 8 -16.59 -6.25 24.74
N GLN A 9 -17.78 -6.83 24.55
CA GLN A 9 -18.82 -6.26 23.68
C GLN A 9 -19.79 -5.31 24.39
N ARG A 10 -19.83 -5.30 25.74
CA ARG A 10 -20.80 -4.51 26.52
C ARG A 10 -20.64 -3.01 26.27
N GLY A 11 -21.74 -2.32 26.00
CA GLY A 11 -21.84 -0.86 25.93
C GLY A 11 -21.94 -0.28 24.52
N PHE A 12 -21.61 -1.06 23.48
CA PHE A 12 -21.67 -0.59 22.09
C PHE A 12 -23.02 -0.82 21.40
N GLU A 13 -24.00 -1.40 22.10
CA GLU A 13 -25.34 -1.70 21.58
C GLU A 13 -26.04 -0.48 20.92
N PRO A 14 -25.97 0.77 21.44
CA PRO A 14 -26.55 1.94 20.77
C PRO A 14 -25.91 2.23 19.41
N LEU A 15 -24.58 2.17 19.32
CA LEU A 15 -23.83 2.41 18.08
C LEU A 15 -24.10 1.30 17.05
N GLN A 16 -24.18 0.04 17.49
CA GLN A 16 -24.55 -1.09 16.62
C GLN A 16 -25.98 -0.93 16.07
N GLN A 17 -26.93 -0.45 16.88
CA GLN A 17 -28.30 -0.16 16.43
C GLN A 17 -28.36 1.00 15.43
N ALA A 18 -27.60 2.06 15.67
CA ALA A 18 -27.53 3.21 14.76
C ALA A 18 -26.94 2.81 13.39
N PHE A 19 -25.87 2.01 13.36
CA PHE A 19 -25.34 1.44 12.13
C PHE A 19 -26.35 0.53 11.41
N ALA A 20 -27.12 -0.29 12.14
CA ALA A 20 -28.16 -1.11 11.54
C ALA A 20 -29.31 -0.27 10.93
N GLY A 21 -29.64 0.88 11.51
CA GLY A 21 -30.55 1.87 10.93
C GLY A 21 -29.98 2.47 9.64
N TYR A 22 -28.78 3.06 9.71
CA TYR A 22 -28.09 3.66 8.57
C TYR A 22 -27.93 2.70 7.40
N LEU A 23 -27.49 1.46 7.64
CA LEU A 23 -27.32 0.43 6.61
C LEU A 23 -28.64 0.02 5.95
N LYS A 24 -29.75 0.04 6.70
CA LYS A 24 -31.10 -0.26 6.18
C LYS A 24 -31.64 0.85 5.28
N GLU A 25 -31.31 2.11 5.57
CA GLU A 25 -31.76 3.27 4.80
C GLU A 25 -30.89 3.50 3.56
N THR A 26 -29.56 3.43 3.70
CA THR A 26 -28.60 3.66 2.61
C THR A 26 -28.37 2.44 1.70
N SER A 27 -28.61 1.23 2.20
CA SER A 27 -28.34 -0.03 1.48
C SER A 27 -26.89 -0.19 0.95
N LEU A 28 -25.89 0.36 1.67
CA LEU A 28 -24.47 0.46 1.27
C LEU A 28 -23.88 -0.78 0.56
N TYR A 29 -24.19 -2.00 1.02
CA TYR A 29 -23.77 -3.23 0.34
C TYR A 29 -24.75 -4.40 0.55
N PRO A 30 -25.07 -5.20 -0.48
CA PRO A 30 -25.97 -6.34 -0.37
C PRO A 30 -25.61 -7.32 0.75
N GLY A 31 -26.52 -7.48 1.71
CA GLY A 31 -26.37 -8.42 2.82
C GLY A 31 -25.43 -7.95 3.95
N LEU A 32 -24.90 -6.72 3.92
CA LEU A 32 -24.31 -6.04 5.07
C LEU A 32 -25.42 -5.33 5.85
N THR A 33 -25.93 -5.97 6.91
CA THR A 33 -27.13 -5.52 7.65
C THR A 33 -26.86 -5.10 9.09
N ALA A 34 -25.64 -5.32 9.58
CA ALA A 34 -25.20 -5.00 10.93
C ALA A 34 -23.66 -4.96 10.98
N ILE A 35 -23.12 -4.31 12.01
CA ILE A 35 -21.68 -4.25 12.31
C ILE A 35 -21.49 -4.62 13.78
N ASP A 36 -20.60 -5.55 14.09
CA ASP A 36 -20.25 -5.85 15.47
C ASP A 36 -19.17 -4.88 15.95
N CYS A 37 -19.54 -3.96 16.85
CA CYS A 37 -18.59 -3.06 17.51
C CYS A 37 -18.06 -3.70 18.80
N SER A 38 -16.75 -3.61 19.07
CA SER A 38 -16.13 -4.06 20.32
C SER A 38 -14.78 -3.37 20.59
N GLU A 39 -14.35 -3.30 21.84
CA GLU A 39 -13.02 -2.80 22.19
C GLU A 39 -11.94 -3.90 22.08
N ARG A 40 -10.73 -3.50 21.67
CA ARG A 40 -9.50 -4.20 22.09
C ARG A 40 -8.35 -3.23 22.31
N SER A 41 -7.80 -3.21 23.53
CA SER A 41 -6.59 -2.45 23.90
C SER A 41 -6.65 -0.95 23.58
N GLY A 42 -7.74 -0.26 23.95
CA GLY A 42 -7.89 1.17 23.65
C GLY A 42 -8.09 1.52 22.16
N ARG A 43 -8.35 0.51 21.31
CA ARG A 43 -8.75 0.68 19.90
C ARG A 43 -10.16 0.14 19.69
N LEU A 44 -11.02 0.91 19.03
CA LEU A 44 -12.38 0.51 18.71
C LEU A 44 -12.40 -0.32 17.42
N LEU A 45 -12.95 -1.52 17.47
CA LEU A 45 -13.00 -2.47 16.36
C LEU A 45 -14.43 -2.61 15.84
N LEU A 46 -14.62 -2.40 14.54
CA LEU A 46 -15.89 -2.55 13.83
C LEU A 46 -15.78 -3.71 12.84
N LEU A 47 -16.57 -4.77 13.03
CA LEU A 47 -16.57 -5.95 12.16
C LEU A 47 -17.81 -6.01 11.27
N ALA A 48 -17.67 -5.61 10.02
CA ALA A 48 -18.70 -5.61 9.00
C ALA A 48 -18.82 -7.00 8.34
N LYS A 49 -19.93 -7.71 8.60
CA LYS A 49 -20.18 -9.07 8.12
C LYS A 49 -21.20 -9.10 6.97
N HIS A 50 -20.78 -9.50 5.78
CA HIS A 50 -21.66 -9.62 4.61
C HIS A 50 -21.69 -11.03 4.00
N SER A 51 -22.62 -11.26 3.08
CA SER A 51 -22.71 -12.49 2.30
C SER A 51 -21.80 -12.40 1.06
N PRO A 52 -21.32 -13.53 0.48
CA PRO A 52 -20.61 -13.52 -0.80
C PRO A 52 -21.42 -12.86 -1.94
N PRO A 53 -20.77 -12.29 -2.97
CA PRO A 53 -19.33 -12.30 -3.26
C PRO A 53 -18.51 -11.37 -2.33
N GLU A 54 -17.19 -11.32 -2.56
CA GLU A 54 -16.34 -10.25 -2.01
C GLU A 54 -16.66 -8.91 -2.69
N VAL A 55 -16.34 -7.81 -2.01
CA VAL A 55 -16.58 -6.45 -2.51
C VAL A 55 -15.55 -6.12 -3.60
N GLY A 56 -15.99 -5.63 -4.76
CA GLY A 56 -15.13 -5.40 -5.92
C GLY A 56 -14.03 -4.34 -5.71
N ASP A 57 -14.35 -3.25 -5.00
CA ASP A 57 -13.35 -2.41 -4.35
C ASP A 57 -13.65 -2.35 -2.83
N PRO A 58 -12.88 -3.09 -2.00
CA PRO A 58 -13.06 -3.08 -0.56
C PRO A 58 -12.82 -1.71 0.09
N ASN A 59 -11.98 -0.85 -0.51
CA ASN A 59 -11.58 0.42 0.08
C ASN A 59 -12.71 1.45 0.03
N ASP A 60 -13.49 1.47 -1.04
CA ASP A 60 -14.61 2.42 -1.15
C ASP A 60 -15.74 2.07 -0.17
N LEU A 61 -16.01 0.79 0.08
CA LEU A 61 -16.92 0.40 1.17
C LEU A 61 -16.33 0.74 2.54
N LEU A 62 -15.03 0.55 2.76
CA LEU A 62 -14.37 0.91 4.02
C LEU A 62 -14.40 2.42 4.29
N LYS A 63 -14.22 3.27 3.26
CA LYS A 63 -14.41 4.73 3.36
C LYS A 63 -15.85 5.12 3.63
N ALA A 64 -16.83 4.48 2.97
CA ALA A 64 -18.24 4.74 3.22
C ALA A 64 -18.64 4.38 4.66
N LEU A 65 -18.06 3.31 5.21
CA LEU A 65 -18.24 2.92 6.62
C LEU A 65 -17.48 3.85 7.59
N GLU A 66 -16.36 4.45 7.20
CA GLU A 66 -15.73 5.54 7.96
C GLU A 66 -16.61 6.80 7.96
N SER A 67 -17.18 7.21 6.83
CA SER A 67 -18.11 8.35 6.78
C SER A 67 -19.30 8.11 7.70
N ALA A 68 -19.96 6.96 7.58
CA ALA A 68 -21.06 6.56 8.45
C ALA A 68 -20.65 6.53 9.95
N PHE A 69 -19.41 6.16 10.27
CA PHE A 69 -18.89 6.26 11.64
C PHE A 69 -18.80 7.72 12.11
N ARG A 70 -18.21 8.59 11.29
CA ARG A 70 -18.05 10.03 11.57
C ARG A 70 -19.40 10.73 11.72
N ASP A 71 -20.41 10.33 10.95
CA ASP A 71 -21.78 10.87 11.02
C ASP A 71 -22.55 10.39 12.28
N LEU A 72 -22.46 9.09 12.60
CA LEU A 72 -23.30 8.47 13.64
C LEU A 72 -22.76 8.70 15.06
N VAL A 73 -21.44 8.62 15.27
CA VAL A 73 -20.84 8.66 16.62
C VAL A 73 -21.10 9.96 17.38
N PRO A 74 -21.04 11.17 16.78
CA PRO A 74 -21.42 12.42 17.46
C PRO A 74 -22.87 12.46 17.95
N THR A 75 -23.78 11.72 17.29
CA THR A 75 -25.21 11.69 17.63
C THR A 75 -25.53 10.61 18.67
N VAL A 76 -24.80 9.48 18.64
CA VAL A 76 -25.12 8.28 19.42
C VAL A 76 -24.22 8.14 20.67
N GLY A 77 -23.04 8.74 20.65
CA GLY A 77 -22.03 8.62 21.68
C GLY A 77 -21.28 7.28 21.69
N LEU A 78 -20.37 7.16 22.65
CA LEU A 78 -19.64 5.94 22.99
C LEU A 78 -19.87 5.64 24.48
N PRO A 79 -19.85 4.36 24.92
CA PRO A 79 -20.10 4.01 26.32
C PRO A 79 -19.10 4.68 27.28
N GLU A 80 -19.61 5.23 28.39
CA GLU A 80 -18.81 6.03 29.32
C GLU A 80 -17.86 5.20 30.19
N ALA A 81 -16.57 5.50 30.08
CA ALA A 81 -15.63 5.63 31.20
C ALA A 81 -14.38 6.37 30.69
N ASP A 82 -13.65 5.74 29.77
CA ASP A 82 -12.34 6.19 29.30
C ASP A 82 -12.39 6.93 27.94
N TRP A 83 -13.37 6.61 27.09
CA TRP A 83 -13.43 7.11 25.71
C TRP A 83 -13.76 8.61 25.59
N ALA A 84 -14.60 9.14 26.48
CA ALA A 84 -15.02 10.56 26.45
C ALA A 84 -13.89 11.54 26.82
N MET A 85 -12.75 11.04 27.31
CA MET A 85 -11.56 11.81 27.69
C MET A 85 -10.41 11.67 26.68
N ALA A 86 -10.62 10.95 25.57
CA ALA A 86 -9.59 10.71 24.56
C ALA A 86 -9.55 11.83 23.50
N GLU A 87 -8.44 12.56 23.44
CA GLU A 87 -8.14 13.56 22.39
C GLU A 87 -8.25 12.97 20.97
N ALA A 88 -8.00 11.67 20.84
CA ALA A 88 -7.98 10.92 19.60
C ALA A 88 -8.31 9.43 19.85
N LEU A 89 -9.31 8.93 19.13
CA LEU A 89 -9.75 7.54 19.13
C LEU A 89 -9.16 6.80 17.92
N SER A 90 -8.41 5.72 18.14
CA SER A 90 -8.02 4.80 17.06
C SER A 90 -9.20 3.87 16.75
N VAL A 91 -9.65 3.89 15.50
CA VAL A 91 -10.77 3.10 14.99
C VAL A 91 -10.29 2.17 13.89
N ARG A 92 -10.71 0.90 13.89
CA ARG A 92 -10.37 -0.07 12.85
C ARG A 92 -11.60 -0.83 12.37
N ILE A 93 -11.90 -0.71 11.08
CA ILE A 93 -12.99 -1.42 10.41
C ILE A 93 -12.40 -2.67 9.73
N TYR A 94 -13.10 -3.80 9.82
CA TYR A 94 -12.79 -5.06 9.17
C TYR A 94 -13.96 -5.51 8.28
N LEU A 95 -13.69 -5.83 7.00
CA LEU A 95 -14.66 -6.52 6.14
C LEU A 95 -14.46 -8.03 6.23
N LYS A 96 -15.56 -8.77 6.41
CA LYS A 96 -15.54 -10.23 6.54
C LYS A 96 -16.76 -10.91 5.90
N LEU A 97 -16.52 -11.96 5.11
CA LEU A 97 -17.56 -12.87 4.67
C LEU A 97 -18.09 -13.69 5.87
N LYS A 98 -19.42 -13.83 5.98
CA LYS A 98 -20.10 -14.56 7.08
C LYS A 98 -19.60 -16.00 7.32
N LEU A 99 -19.05 -16.65 6.30
CA LEU A 99 -18.52 -18.03 6.35
C LEU A 99 -16.98 -18.12 6.35
N ALA A 100 -16.25 -17.01 6.22
CA ALA A 100 -14.79 -17.02 6.25
C ALA A 100 -14.25 -17.16 7.69
N PRO A 101 -13.05 -17.74 7.90
CA PRO A 101 -12.41 -17.76 9.21
C PRO A 101 -11.90 -16.37 9.62
N GLN A 102 -11.39 -15.59 8.67
CA GLN A 102 -10.70 -14.31 8.88
C GLN A 102 -11.32 -13.17 8.03
N PRO A 103 -11.14 -11.89 8.41
CA PRO A 103 -11.45 -10.77 7.51
C PRO A 103 -10.51 -10.77 6.29
N TYR A 104 -10.95 -10.15 5.19
CA TYR A 104 -10.18 -10.09 3.94
C TYR A 104 -9.72 -8.67 3.58
N ALA A 105 -10.33 -7.64 4.17
CA ALA A 105 -9.89 -6.25 4.07
C ALA A 105 -10.06 -5.54 5.43
N MET A 106 -9.26 -4.50 5.66
CA MET A 106 -9.33 -3.66 6.85
C MET A 106 -8.91 -2.22 6.56
N HIS A 107 -9.43 -1.29 7.36
CA HIS A 107 -9.09 0.13 7.34
C HIS A 107 -8.86 0.62 8.76
N THR A 108 -7.90 1.52 8.97
CA THR A 108 -7.62 2.15 10.26
C THR A 108 -7.64 3.65 10.08
N PHE A 109 -8.31 4.36 10.98
CA PHE A 109 -8.33 5.82 11.00
C PHE A 109 -8.35 6.33 12.44
N THR A 110 -8.12 7.64 12.58
CA THR A 110 -8.26 8.36 13.85
C THR A 110 -9.50 9.25 13.79
N TRP A 111 -10.31 9.19 14.85
CA TRP A 111 -11.47 10.04 15.07
C TRP A 111 -11.20 10.96 16.26
N GLN A 112 -11.63 12.22 16.19
CA GLN A 112 -11.49 13.19 17.29
C GLN A 112 -12.86 13.81 17.57
N PRO A 113 -13.21 14.10 18.85
CA PRO A 113 -14.51 14.70 19.17
C PRO A 113 -14.72 16.14 18.68
N GLU A 114 -13.67 16.83 18.23
CA GLU A 114 -13.65 18.29 18.03
C GLU A 114 -13.51 18.68 16.56
N GLU A 115 -14.61 18.55 15.79
CA GLU A 115 -14.75 19.17 14.45
C GLU A 115 -15.94 20.16 14.36
N VAL A 116 -16.54 20.53 15.51
CA VAL A 116 -17.68 21.48 15.59
C VAL A 116 -17.50 22.58 16.65
N VAL A 117 -16.27 23.03 16.91
CA VAL A 117 -15.99 24.39 17.40
C VAL A 117 -14.70 24.92 16.75
N GLN A 118 -14.82 25.95 15.91
CA GLN A 118 -13.72 26.85 15.60
C GLN A 118 -14.01 28.25 16.16
N VAL A 119 -12.98 29.08 16.19
CA VAL A 119 -12.98 30.51 16.58
C VAL A 119 -13.15 30.76 18.09
N LEU A 120 -12.01 30.88 18.77
CA LEU A 120 -11.72 32.01 19.65
C LEU A 120 -10.20 32.23 19.71
N PHE A 121 -9.78 33.46 20.07
CA PHE A 121 -8.38 33.94 20.15
C PHE A 121 -7.62 34.12 18.82
N PRO A 122 -7.63 35.33 18.22
CA PRO A 122 -6.59 35.75 17.27
C PRO A 122 -5.26 36.00 18.00
N ALA A 123 -4.13 35.86 17.30
CA ALA A 123 -2.82 36.22 17.82
C ALA A 123 -2.61 37.74 17.83
N GLU A 124 -2.06 38.29 18.91
CA GLU A 124 -1.71 39.72 19.02
C GLU A 124 -0.39 40.06 18.30
N VAL A 125 -0.20 41.35 18.02
CA VAL A 125 0.74 41.87 17.03
C VAL A 125 1.95 42.56 17.68
N ASN A 126 3.16 42.12 17.31
CA ASN A 126 4.35 42.98 17.28
C ASN A 126 4.45 43.63 15.88
N GLY A 127 4.80 44.90 15.71
CA GLY A 127 5.11 45.90 16.73
C GLY A 127 6.03 47.02 16.23
N THR A 128 5.63 47.77 15.18
CA THR A 128 6.47 48.81 14.55
C THR A 128 5.73 50.13 14.27
N GLU A 129 5.72 50.98 15.30
CA GLU A 129 5.96 52.43 15.27
C GLU A 129 5.34 53.34 14.17
N ASN A 130 4.27 54.05 14.57
CA ASN A 130 3.97 55.47 14.30
C ASN A 130 4.25 56.11 12.91
N ARG A 131 3.15 56.47 12.20
CA ARG A 131 2.60 57.85 12.28
C ARG A 131 1.17 57.98 11.70
N LEU A 132 0.38 58.82 12.38
CA LEU A 132 -0.95 59.34 12.04
C LEU A 132 -0.83 60.81 11.56
N PRO A 133 -1.88 61.51 11.07
CA PRO A 133 -3.28 61.12 10.78
C PRO A 133 -3.63 61.41 9.27
N GLU A 134 -4.83 61.71 8.73
CA GLU A 134 -6.25 61.85 9.18
C GLU A 134 -7.23 61.81 7.96
N ASN A 135 -8.55 61.72 8.22
CA ASN A 135 -9.73 62.17 7.43
C ASN A 135 -9.96 61.78 5.94
N GLY A 136 -11.23 61.44 5.61
CA GLY A 136 -11.82 61.83 4.30
C GLY A 136 -12.67 60.80 3.52
N LEU A 137 -13.86 60.46 4.02
CA LEU A 137 -15.00 59.95 3.21
C LEU A 137 -16.20 60.91 3.43
N PRO A 138 -17.23 60.95 2.55
CA PRO A 138 -17.38 60.38 1.19
C PRO A 138 -17.81 61.45 0.15
N GLU A 139 -18.11 61.06 -1.10
CA GLU A 139 -19.42 61.35 -1.74
C GLU A 139 -19.65 60.57 -3.04
N ASN A 140 -20.89 60.62 -3.57
CA ASN A 140 -21.36 59.86 -4.74
C ASN A 140 -21.28 60.69 -6.05
N GLY A 141 -21.36 60.02 -7.20
CA GLY A 141 -21.52 60.68 -8.51
C GLY A 141 -21.78 59.67 -9.63
N ASP A 142 -23.00 59.65 -10.17
CA ASP A 142 -23.46 58.69 -11.18
C ASP A 142 -23.14 59.09 -12.64
N THR A 143 -23.43 58.18 -13.59
CA THR A 143 -23.69 58.42 -15.03
C THR A 143 -22.51 58.90 -15.93
N GLU A 144 -22.45 58.65 -17.25
CA GLU A 144 -23.12 57.68 -18.16
C GLU A 144 -22.42 57.72 -19.55
N ASN A 145 -22.42 56.60 -20.30
CA ASN A 145 -22.17 56.37 -21.75
C ASN A 145 -21.08 57.16 -22.54
N GLY A 146 -20.28 56.44 -23.35
CA GLY A 146 -19.53 57.05 -24.47
C GLY A 146 -18.50 56.14 -25.18
N VAL A 147 -18.84 55.60 -26.35
CA VAL A 147 -18.01 54.72 -27.21
C VAL A 147 -18.50 54.83 -28.68
N PRO A 148 -17.68 54.76 -29.74
CA PRO A 148 -16.23 55.03 -29.92
C PRO A 148 -15.98 56.12 -31.02
N GLU A 149 -14.72 56.37 -31.42
CA GLU A 149 -14.41 56.72 -32.83
C GLU A 149 -13.01 56.25 -33.25
N ASN A 150 -12.75 56.17 -34.57
CA ASN A 150 -11.55 55.58 -35.18
C ASN A 150 -10.53 56.63 -35.67
N GLY A 151 -9.31 56.20 -36.02
CA GLY A 151 -8.31 57.00 -36.73
C GLY A 151 -7.18 56.15 -37.32
N ASP A 152 -7.17 56.01 -38.65
CA ASP A 152 -6.25 55.16 -39.43
C ASP A 152 -4.98 55.91 -39.92
N THR A 153 -4.14 55.19 -40.70
CA THR A 153 -3.08 55.63 -41.64
C THR A 153 -1.66 55.89 -41.09
N GLU A 154 -0.56 55.69 -41.85
CA GLU A 154 -0.23 54.65 -42.86
C GLU A 154 1.30 54.70 -43.19
N SER A 155 1.85 53.61 -43.77
CA SER A 155 3.02 53.54 -44.70
C SER A 155 4.42 54.10 -44.32
N GLY A 156 5.48 53.31 -44.61
CA GLY A 156 6.89 53.76 -44.61
C GLY A 156 7.96 52.66 -44.57
N VAL A 157 8.54 52.29 -45.73
CA VAL A 157 9.51 51.18 -45.96
C VAL A 157 10.32 51.49 -47.26
N PRO A 158 11.57 51.02 -47.52
CA PRO A 158 12.74 50.65 -46.68
C PRO A 158 14.01 51.51 -47.05
N GLU A 159 15.24 51.10 -46.69
CA GLU A 159 16.27 50.69 -47.68
C GLU A 159 17.63 50.16 -47.12
N ASN A 160 18.20 49.20 -47.87
CA ASN A 160 19.59 48.88 -48.23
C ASN A 160 20.80 48.92 -47.25
N GLY A 161 21.70 47.92 -47.44
CA GLY A 161 23.11 47.94 -47.05
C GLY A 161 23.79 46.56 -47.13
N GLY A 162 24.69 46.33 -48.09
CA GLY A 162 25.44 45.06 -48.19
C GLY A 162 26.56 45.02 -49.24
N THR A 163 27.44 44.00 -49.09
CA THR A 163 28.53 43.53 -49.98
C THR A 163 28.89 42.10 -49.50
N GLU A 164 29.07 41.06 -50.32
CA GLU A 164 30.18 40.76 -51.27
C GLU A 164 31.58 40.65 -50.60
N ASN A 165 32.47 39.71 -50.94
CA ASN A 165 32.59 38.91 -52.19
C ASN A 165 33.24 37.51 -51.99
N SER A 166 33.06 36.67 -53.02
CA SER A 166 33.60 35.32 -53.37
C SER A 166 35.00 34.88 -52.90
N GLN A 167 35.21 33.55 -52.77
CA GLN A 167 36.04 32.77 -53.72
C GLN A 167 35.98 31.21 -53.58
N ASN A 168 35.32 30.57 -54.56
CA ASN A 168 35.78 29.50 -55.48
C ASN A 168 36.63 28.26 -55.04
N GLY A 169 36.32 27.09 -55.63
CA GLY A 169 37.18 25.89 -55.77
C GLY A 169 36.89 24.75 -54.77
N SER A 170 36.27 23.59 -55.09
CA SER A 170 36.45 22.56 -56.14
C SER A 170 37.62 21.57 -55.91
N GLY A 171 37.32 20.31 -55.55
CA GLY A 171 38.34 19.23 -55.47
C GLY A 171 37.81 17.89 -54.93
N GLN A 172 38.04 16.81 -55.67
CA GLN A 172 37.52 15.43 -55.47
C GLN A 172 37.93 14.71 -54.16
N GLY A 173 37.18 13.65 -53.79
CA GLY A 173 37.63 12.56 -52.88
C GLY A 173 38.47 11.49 -53.61
N PRO A 174 38.44 10.18 -53.27
CA PRO A 174 37.57 9.45 -52.32
C PRO A 174 38.29 8.34 -51.49
N ALA A 175 37.55 7.33 -51.00
CA ALA A 175 37.97 5.94 -50.67
C ALA A 175 38.82 5.71 -49.38
N VAL A 176 38.34 4.98 -48.36
CA VAL A 176 38.26 3.49 -48.20
C VAL A 176 39.62 2.84 -47.88
N GLN A 177 39.73 2.14 -46.73
CA GLN A 177 39.95 0.68 -46.68
C GLN A 177 39.66 0.07 -45.28
N GLU A 178 39.54 -1.25 -45.23
CA GLU A 178 39.12 -2.13 -44.13
C GLU A 178 40.16 -3.27 -43.99
N THR A 179 40.48 -3.70 -42.76
CA THR A 179 41.34 -4.88 -42.50
C THR A 179 40.96 -5.60 -41.21
N ALA A 180 40.72 -6.91 -41.30
CA ALA A 180 40.79 -7.90 -40.21
C ALA A 180 42.28 -8.32 -39.98
N ASP A 181 42.69 -9.32 -39.18
CA ASP A 181 41.99 -10.46 -38.55
C ASP A 181 42.86 -11.10 -37.44
N ALA A 182 42.31 -12.10 -36.72
CA ALA A 182 42.99 -13.22 -36.04
C ALA A 182 43.92 -12.95 -34.81
N ALA A 183 44.22 -13.91 -33.90
CA ALA A 183 43.55 -15.15 -33.41
C ALA A 183 44.37 -15.77 -32.23
N LEU A 184 43.95 -16.94 -31.71
CA LEU A 184 44.73 -17.93 -30.90
C LEU A 184 44.92 -17.63 -29.38
N LYS A 185 44.91 -18.61 -28.43
CA LYS A 185 44.34 -19.99 -28.37
C LYS A 185 44.49 -20.59 -26.95
N ALA A 186 43.54 -21.47 -26.54
CA ALA A 186 43.71 -22.62 -25.61
C ALA A 186 44.20 -22.34 -24.15
N ASP A 187 44.06 -23.25 -23.17
CA ASP A 187 43.73 -24.69 -23.23
C ASP A 187 42.84 -25.17 -22.05
N SER A 188 42.60 -26.49 -22.00
CA SER A 188 41.52 -27.21 -21.30
C SER A 188 42.05 -28.12 -20.17
N LEU A 189 41.17 -28.70 -19.34
CA LEU A 189 41.14 -30.14 -19.02
C LEU A 189 39.94 -30.55 -18.14
N GLU A 190 39.55 -31.83 -18.23
CA GLU A 190 38.33 -32.44 -17.65
C GLU A 190 38.67 -33.66 -16.76
N SER A 191 37.72 -34.09 -15.90
CA SER A 191 37.49 -35.46 -15.32
C SER A 191 36.36 -35.31 -14.27
N GLU A 192 35.20 -35.98 -14.28
CA GLU A 192 34.90 -37.42 -14.10
C GLU A 192 35.50 -38.03 -12.81
N GLY A 193 34.87 -38.86 -11.96
CA GLY A 193 33.50 -39.43 -11.85
C GLY A 193 33.51 -40.64 -10.86
N ALA A 194 32.42 -41.30 -10.40
CA ALA A 194 30.97 -41.02 -10.28
C ALA A 194 30.25 -42.17 -9.48
N ILE A 195 28.94 -42.03 -9.18
CA ILE A 195 27.94 -43.07 -8.74
C ILE A 195 28.03 -43.66 -7.29
N ALA A 196 26.85 -43.91 -6.65
CA ALA A 196 26.44 -45.15 -5.91
C ALA A 196 25.77 -45.03 -4.51
N ASP A 197 24.43 -44.98 -4.50
CA ASP A 197 23.43 -45.73 -3.71
C ASP A 197 23.62 -46.24 -2.24
N SER A 198 22.51 -46.08 -1.48
CA SER A 198 21.78 -47.09 -0.68
C SER A 198 21.70 -47.00 0.87
N ASN A 199 20.42 -47.00 1.32
CA ASN A 199 19.79 -47.59 2.51
C ASN A 199 20.63 -48.18 3.67
N GLY A 200 20.23 -47.86 4.91
CA GLY A 200 20.50 -48.71 6.07
C GLY A 200 20.10 -48.07 7.41
N ALA A 201 19.56 -48.86 8.35
CA ALA A 201 19.26 -48.43 9.72
C ALA A 201 19.78 -49.46 10.73
N ALA A 202 20.26 -49.01 11.89
CA ALA A 202 20.25 -49.68 13.21
C ALA A 202 21.33 -49.12 14.17
N LEU A 203 21.02 -49.22 15.47
CA LEU A 203 21.92 -49.12 16.64
C LEU A 203 22.70 -50.45 16.84
N PRO A 204 23.72 -50.61 17.74
CA PRO A 204 23.87 -49.94 19.06
C PRO A 204 25.30 -49.67 19.61
N ALA A 205 25.34 -49.08 20.83
CA ALA A 205 26.32 -49.17 21.96
C ALA A 205 27.85 -49.28 21.71
N GLY A 206 28.76 -48.71 22.53
CA GLY A 206 28.68 -47.86 23.75
C GLY A 206 29.80 -46.78 23.71
N GLU A 207 30.32 -46.18 24.79
CA GLU A 207 30.14 -46.36 26.24
C GLU A 207 30.45 -45.02 26.97
N SER A 208 30.30 -44.95 28.31
CA SER A 208 30.51 -43.82 29.25
C SER A 208 31.48 -42.68 28.83
N LEU A 209 31.21 -41.40 29.15
CA LEU A 209 30.95 -40.91 30.52
C LEU A 209 29.85 -39.82 30.67
N HIS A 210 29.31 -39.81 31.88
CA HIS A 210 28.23 -39.01 32.47
C HIS A 210 28.40 -39.15 34.01
N PRO A 211 27.64 -38.47 34.90
CA PRO A 211 26.79 -37.27 34.80
C PRO A 211 27.21 -36.29 35.96
N PRO A 212 26.33 -35.58 36.72
CA PRO A 212 24.96 -35.12 36.47
C PRO A 212 24.70 -33.63 36.71
N ALA A 213 23.79 -33.09 35.91
CA ALA A 213 22.67 -32.29 36.45
C ALA A 213 21.42 -33.21 36.51
N LEU A 214 20.35 -32.78 37.21
CA LEU A 214 18.93 -32.80 36.78
C LEU A 214 17.97 -32.47 37.98
N PRO A 215 16.69 -32.08 37.73
CA PRO A 215 15.70 -31.67 38.74
C PRO A 215 14.67 -32.79 39.04
N PHE A 216 13.54 -32.49 39.71
CA PHE A 216 12.15 -32.69 39.22
C PHE A 216 11.03 -32.59 40.30
N SER A 217 9.89 -32.02 39.85
CA SER A 217 8.46 -32.25 40.13
C SER A 217 7.86 -32.91 41.40
N ASP A 218 6.79 -32.26 41.87
CA ASP A 218 5.43 -32.77 42.23
C ASP A 218 5.20 -33.87 43.30
N ALA A 219 3.92 -34.02 43.67
CA ALA A 219 3.47 -34.70 44.89
C ALA A 219 2.55 -35.91 44.64
N ALA A 220 2.55 -36.88 45.57
CA ALA A 220 1.35 -37.67 45.93
C ALA A 220 1.50 -38.45 47.27
N LEU A 221 0.49 -38.32 48.13
CA LEU A 221 -0.16 -39.35 48.98
C LEU A 221 0.63 -40.58 49.51
N ALA A 222 0.73 -40.69 50.85
CA ALA A 222 0.37 -41.92 51.60
C ALA A 222 0.23 -41.69 53.13
N LEU A 223 -0.77 -42.37 53.72
CA LEU A 223 -1.01 -42.65 55.15
C LEU A 223 -1.48 -44.13 55.23
N PRO A 224 -1.53 -44.80 56.40
CA PRO A 224 -0.87 -44.57 57.69
C PRO A 224 0.17 -45.72 57.90
N ASP A 225 0.49 -46.35 59.06
CA ASP A 225 0.14 -46.21 60.49
C ASP A 225 1.24 -46.86 61.35
N ALA A 226 1.39 -46.43 62.62
CA ALA A 226 1.99 -47.18 63.72
C ALA A 226 1.84 -46.41 65.05
N ALA A 227 1.01 -46.90 65.97
CA ALA A 227 0.80 -46.25 67.27
C ALA A 227 1.97 -46.46 68.25
N VAL A 228 2.29 -45.42 69.03
CA VAL A 228 2.96 -45.54 70.34
C VAL A 228 2.15 -44.72 71.35
N GLN A 229 1.74 -45.36 72.45
CA GLN A 229 0.91 -44.77 73.51
C GLN A 229 1.77 -44.19 74.67
N PRO A 230 1.19 -43.34 75.55
CA PRO A 230 1.97 -42.42 76.39
C PRO A 230 2.46 -43.04 77.72
N PRO A 231 3.50 -42.44 78.33
CA PRO A 231 3.87 -42.70 79.72
C PRO A 231 3.02 -41.84 80.67
N ASP A 232 1.91 -42.41 81.15
CA ASP A 232 1.14 -41.84 82.26
C ASP A 232 1.76 -42.17 83.64
N GLN A 233 1.63 -41.22 84.57
CA GLN A 233 1.65 -41.38 86.03
C GLN A 233 2.81 -42.14 86.73
N GLY A 234 3.82 -41.36 87.12
CA GLY A 234 4.71 -41.59 88.27
C GLY A 234 5.62 -40.37 88.39
N TRP A 235 5.61 -39.55 89.43
CA TRP A 235 5.60 -39.90 90.86
C TRP A 235 4.46 -39.25 91.68
N SER A 236 3.42 -40.02 92.00
CA SER A 236 2.46 -39.69 93.07
C SER A 236 2.99 -40.04 94.47
N GLN A 237 4.30 -39.90 94.71
CA GLN A 237 4.94 -40.33 95.97
C GLN A 237 6.11 -39.45 96.45
N ARG A 238 6.04 -38.11 96.27
CA ARG A 238 7.01 -37.20 96.95
C ARG A 238 6.50 -35.81 97.38
N SER A 239 5.22 -35.49 97.20
CA SER A 239 4.64 -34.18 97.57
C SER A 239 4.00 -34.11 98.96
N GLN A 240 3.74 -35.23 99.65
CA GLN A 240 3.15 -35.26 101.00
C GLN A 240 4.16 -35.09 102.16
N ALA A 241 5.38 -34.62 101.90
CA ALA A 241 6.42 -34.45 102.93
C ALA A 241 6.99 -33.02 103.05
N TRP A 242 6.50 -32.06 102.26
CA TRP A 242 7.08 -30.71 102.15
C TRP A 242 6.09 -29.60 102.57
N ALA A 243 4.96 -29.96 103.19
CA ALA A 243 3.93 -29.03 103.67
C ALA A 243 4.13 -28.56 105.14
N SER A 244 5.12 -29.08 105.86
CA SER A 244 5.21 -28.93 107.32
C SER A 244 6.62 -28.70 107.92
N GLN A 245 7.60 -28.25 107.13
CA GLN A 245 8.87 -27.70 107.64
C GLN A 245 9.47 -26.70 106.65
N GLY A 246 9.59 -25.43 107.05
CA GLY A 246 10.13 -24.34 106.20
C GLY A 246 9.62 -22.93 106.55
N LEU A 247 8.42 -22.83 107.15
CA LEU A 247 7.76 -21.57 107.55
C LEU A 247 8.41 -20.82 108.75
N ARG A 248 9.74 -20.85 108.89
CA ARG A 248 10.49 -20.09 109.92
C ARG A 248 11.71 -19.29 109.43
N SER A 249 12.08 -19.34 108.14
CA SER A 249 13.12 -18.47 107.56
C SER A 249 12.55 -17.31 106.71
N LEU A 250 11.33 -17.44 106.19
CA LEU A 250 10.71 -16.47 105.27
C LEU A 250 10.48 -15.06 105.85
N ARG A 251 10.53 -14.89 107.18
CA ARG A 251 10.41 -13.57 107.85
C ARG A 251 11.61 -12.64 107.62
N TYR A 252 12.76 -13.16 107.18
CA TYR A 252 13.94 -12.35 106.80
C TYR A 252 14.18 -12.25 105.29
N TYR A 253 13.57 -13.11 104.48
CA TYR A 253 13.69 -13.02 103.02
C TYR A 253 12.67 -12.07 102.38
N TRP A 254 11.54 -11.78 103.03
CA TRP A 254 10.62 -10.73 102.57
C TRP A 254 11.26 -9.34 102.58
N SER A 255 12.14 -9.00 103.53
CA SER A 255 12.85 -7.72 103.54
C SER A 255 13.85 -7.57 102.40
N TYR A 256 14.59 -8.63 102.04
CA TYR A 256 15.49 -8.60 100.88
C TYR A 256 14.74 -8.71 99.54
N GLY A 257 13.63 -9.46 99.49
CA GLY A 257 12.75 -9.52 98.32
C GLY A 257 12.09 -8.18 98.02
N LEU A 258 11.55 -7.50 99.05
CA LEU A 258 11.05 -6.13 98.91
C LEU A 258 12.18 -5.14 98.59
N ALA A 259 13.34 -5.21 99.25
CA ALA A 259 14.46 -4.31 98.92
C ALA A 259 14.93 -4.49 97.46
N ALA A 260 14.98 -5.72 96.94
CA ALA A 260 15.32 -6.00 95.55
C ALA A 260 14.24 -5.53 94.57
N LEU A 261 12.95 -5.77 94.87
CA LEU A 261 11.83 -5.24 94.06
C LEU A 261 11.73 -3.71 94.11
N ILE A 262 12.08 -3.08 95.23
CA ILE A 262 12.13 -1.63 95.38
C ILE A 262 13.37 -1.05 94.68
N LEU A 263 14.52 -1.72 94.67
CA LEU A 263 15.71 -1.26 93.94
C LEU A 263 15.58 -1.45 92.42
N VAL A 264 15.13 -2.62 91.96
CA VAL A 264 14.86 -2.87 90.54
C VAL A 264 13.67 -2.05 90.07
N GLY A 265 12.62 -1.94 90.88
CA GLY A 265 11.45 -1.10 90.61
C GLY A 265 11.77 0.40 90.58
N SER A 266 12.56 0.91 91.52
CA SER A 266 12.98 2.32 91.51
C SER A 266 14.00 2.62 90.41
N GLY A 267 14.88 1.68 90.07
CA GLY A 267 15.75 1.77 88.89
C GLY A 267 14.95 1.81 87.58
N ALA A 268 13.98 0.91 87.41
CA ALA A 268 13.08 0.89 86.25
C ALA A 268 12.17 2.11 86.19
N PHE A 269 11.67 2.60 87.33
CA PHE A 269 10.84 3.79 87.43
C PHE A 269 11.64 5.07 87.12
N ALA A 270 12.84 5.23 87.70
CA ALA A 270 13.74 6.32 87.36
C ALA A 270 14.11 6.28 85.87
N TYR A 271 14.43 5.10 85.32
CA TYR A 271 14.67 4.93 83.88
C TYR A 271 13.44 5.32 83.03
N ALA A 272 12.23 4.92 83.43
CA ALA A 272 10.98 5.32 82.78
C ALA A 272 10.74 6.85 82.82
N LEU A 273 11.15 7.54 83.90
CA LEU A 273 11.11 9.00 84.01
C LEU A 273 12.19 9.69 83.16
N THR A 274 13.33 9.03 82.88
CA THR A 274 14.35 9.55 81.93
C THR A 274 13.98 9.37 80.45
N ARG A 275 12.82 8.80 80.13
CA ARG A 275 12.34 8.70 78.74
C ARG A 275 11.79 10.06 78.28
N PRO A 276 11.88 10.42 76.98
CA PRO A 276 11.40 11.70 76.50
C PRO A 276 9.91 11.92 76.79
N CYS A 277 9.56 13.15 77.14
CA CYS A 277 8.17 13.60 77.34
C CYS A 277 7.38 12.82 78.41
N VAL A 278 8.03 12.32 79.47
CA VAL A 278 7.35 11.68 80.61
C VAL A 278 7.12 12.66 81.78
N VAL A 279 7.92 13.72 81.89
CA VAL A 279 7.81 14.76 82.92
C VAL A 279 8.04 16.13 82.30
N GLY A 280 7.21 17.13 82.64
CA GLY A 280 7.32 18.49 82.12
C GLY A 280 6.73 18.66 80.72
N SER A 281 7.27 19.61 79.96
CA SER A 281 6.94 19.85 78.54
C SER A 281 7.39 18.69 77.64
N CYS A 282 6.98 18.74 76.38
CA CYS A 282 7.45 17.82 75.33
C CYS A 282 8.01 18.60 74.15
N ASP A 283 9.21 19.15 74.34
CA ASP A 283 9.93 19.97 73.36
C ASP A 283 10.13 19.22 72.01
N ARG A 284 10.08 17.88 72.03
CA ARG A 284 10.08 17.02 70.84
C ARG A 284 8.80 17.07 70.01
N LEU A 285 7.63 17.29 70.62
CA LEU A 285 6.39 17.53 69.87
C LEU A 285 6.45 18.89 69.18
N GLU A 286 6.98 19.90 69.87
CA GLU A 286 7.18 21.25 69.31
C GLU A 286 8.15 21.23 68.12
N GLN A 287 9.33 20.62 68.27
CA GLN A 287 10.29 20.43 67.18
C GLN A 287 9.72 19.58 66.03
N ALA A 288 8.97 18.52 66.32
CA ALA A 288 8.36 17.69 65.27
C ALA A 288 7.25 18.43 64.51
N ASN A 289 6.51 19.31 65.17
CA ASN A 289 5.56 20.22 64.52
C ASN A 289 6.30 21.26 63.67
N GLU A 290 7.41 21.84 64.17
CA GLU A 290 8.24 22.81 63.43
C GLU A 290 8.76 22.22 62.11
N PHE A 291 9.35 21.01 62.13
CA PHE A 291 9.75 20.30 60.91
C PHE A 291 8.56 19.94 60.01
N TYR A 292 7.42 19.52 60.57
CA TYR A 292 6.23 19.22 59.76
C TYR A 292 5.66 20.46 59.07
N ASP A 293 5.55 21.58 59.78
CA ASP A 293 5.01 22.84 59.26
C ASP A 293 5.97 23.47 58.24
N LEU A 294 7.28 23.36 58.44
CA LEU A 294 8.29 23.70 57.42
C LEU A 294 8.08 22.89 56.13
N ALA A 295 7.85 21.57 56.25
CA ALA A 295 7.49 20.74 55.12
C ALA A 295 6.14 21.15 54.49
N GLN A 296 5.13 21.56 55.28
CA GLN A 296 3.85 22.02 54.71
C GLN A 296 4.00 23.29 53.89
N VAL A 297 4.71 24.29 54.40
CA VAL A 297 4.95 25.57 53.72
C VAL A 297 5.66 25.33 52.38
N THR A 298 6.71 24.50 52.39
CA THR A 298 7.44 24.07 51.19
C THR A 298 6.54 23.39 50.16
N LEU A 299 5.66 22.48 50.59
CA LEU A 299 4.79 21.70 49.68
C LEU A 299 3.61 22.49 49.09
N VAL A 300 3.14 23.55 49.75
CA VAL A 300 2.06 24.42 49.25
C VAL A 300 2.57 25.42 48.20
N ALA A 301 3.86 25.79 48.24
CA ALA A 301 4.44 26.87 47.43
C ALA A 301 4.70 26.55 45.93
N ARG A 302 4.01 25.56 45.35
CA ARG A 302 4.32 24.95 44.02
C ARG A 302 5.77 24.40 43.96
N PRO A 303 6.10 23.38 44.77
CA PRO A 303 7.48 22.94 45.01
C PRO A 303 8.22 22.48 43.74
N THR A 304 9.51 22.77 43.69
CA THR A 304 10.47 22.19 42.73
C THR A 304 10.84 20.75 43.12
N GLY A 305 11.71 20.10 42.34
CA GLY A 305 12.23 18.77 42.67
C GLY A 305 12.99 18.75 44.00
N ASP A 306 13.84 19.75 44.23
CA ASP A 306 14.66 19.84 45.45
C ASP A 306 13.82 20.19 46.69
N ASP A 307 12.76 20.99 46.52
CA ASP A 307 11.77 21.27 47.58
C ASP A 307 11.04 20.00 48.04
N LEU A 308 10.68 19.10 47.11
CA LEU A 308 10.05 17.81 47.40
C LEU A 308 10.99 16.86 48.16
N VAL A 309 12.30 16.88 47.84
CA VAL A 309 13.31 16.11 48.56
C VAL A 309 13.56 16.70 49.96
N THR A 310 13.57 18.03 50.09
CA THR A 310 13.76 18.75 51.36
C THR A 310 12.59 18.47 52.31
N ALA A 311 11.35 18.68 51.86
CA ALA A 311 10.15 18.37 52.64
C ALA A 311 10.05 16.87 53.02
N HIS A 312 10.66 15.97 52.24
CA HIS A 312 10.74 14.55 52.58
C HIS A 312 11.69 14.31 53.76
N LEU A 313 12.84 14.97 53.78
CA LEU A 313 13.82 14.90 54.88
C LEU A 313 13.26 15.50 56.18
N ASP A 314 12.54 16.62 56.09
CA ASP A 314 11.86 17.26 57.22
C ASP A 314 10.80 16.33 57.83
N LEU A 315 9.96 15.70 56.98
CA LEU A 315 8.96 14.72 57.44
C LEU A 315 9.60 13.49 58.09
N GLN A 316 10.72 12.97 57.55
CA GLN A 316 11.48 11.89 58.21
C GLN A 316 12.01 12.33 59.59
N THR A 317 12.50 13.57 59.70
CA THR A 317 13.03 14.13 60.95
C THR A 317 11.93 14.29 62.01
N ALA A 318 10.76 14.81 61.62
CA ALA A 318 9.58 14.90 62.48
C ALA A 318 9.12 13.50 62.97
N ILE A 319 9.08 12.50 62.09
CA ILE A 319 8.77 11.10 62.44
C ILE A 319 9.80 10.53 63.43
N ALA A 320 11.08 10.80 63.24
CA ALA A 320 12.16 10.32 64.11
C ALA A 320 12.13 10.95 65.52
N LEU A 321 11.65 12.20 65.65
CA LEU A 321 11.47 12.88 66.93
C LEU A 321 10.35 12.26 67.78
N LEU A 322 9.22 11.91 67.14
CA LEU A 322 8.02 11.34 67.79
C LEU A 322 8.11 9.85 68.11
N THR A 323 8.78 9.06 67.26
CA THR A 323 8.85 7.59 67.39
C THR A 323 9.30 7.09 68.79
N PRO A 324 10.26 7.74 69.50
CA PRO A 324 10.68 7.31 70.84
C PRO A 324 9.75 7.66 72.02
N VAL A 325 8.61 8.33 71.80
CA VAL A 325 7.67 8.70 72.88
C VAL A 325 6.98 7.43 73.44
N PRO A 326 7.13 7.11 74.75
CA PRO A 326 6.63 5.86 75.30
C PRO A 326 5.11 5.88 75.53
N THR A 327 4.49 4.70 75.54
CA THR A 327 3.03 4.50 75.73
C THR A 327 2.47 5.08 77.04
N TRP A 328 3.32 5.27 78.05
CA TRP A 328 2.98 5.85 79.35
C TRP A 328 3.22 7.37 79.44
N SER A 329 3.66 8.03 78.35
CA SER A 329 3.72 9.49 78.29
C SER A 329 2.30 10.08 78.19
N PRO A 330 1.99 11.17 78.92
CA PRO A 330 0.72 11.88 78.72
C PRO A 330 0.57 12.45 77.30
N TYR A 331 1.68 12.63 76.57
CA TYR A 331 1.72 13.11 75.20
C TYR A 331 1.57 12.01 74.13
N TYR A 332 1.55 10.72 74.53
CA TYR A 332 1.58 9.59 73.60
C TYR A 332 0.42 9.59 72.59
N ALA A 333 -0.80 9.93 73.02
CA ALA A 333 -1.97 9.93 72.15
C ALA A 333 -1.86 10.99 71.02
N VAL A 334 -1.25 12.13 71.31
CA VAL A 334 -0.98 13.21 70.35
C VAL A 334 0.14 12.77 69.39
N ALA A 335 1.28 12.33 69.94
CA ALA A 335 2.41 11.85 69.15
C ALA A 335 2.04 10.70 68.19
N GLN A 336 1.16 9.78 68.59
CA GLN A 336 0.65 8.72 67.71
C GLN A 336 -0.34 9.23 66.64
N ASN A 337 -1.06 10.31 66.90
CA ASN A 337 -1.91 10.92 65.89
C ASN A 337 -1.08 11.61 64.81
N ASP A 338 -0.10 12.40 65.24
CA ASP A 338 0.73 13.19 64.35
C ASP A 338 1.69 12.28 63.57
N LEU A 339 2.23 11.22 64.19
CA LEU A 339 2.96 10.16 63.49
C LEU A 339 2.15 9.56 62.31
N ARG A 340 0.85 9.28 62.49
CA ARG A 340 -0.02 8.80 61.39
C ARG A 340 -0.32 9.87 60.34
N ARG A 341 -0.36 11.16 60.72
CA ARG A 341 -0.48 12.27 59.78
C ARG A 341 0.78 12.36 58.91
N TYR A 342 1.96 12.38 59.55
CA TYR A 342 3.24 12.56 58.88
C TYR A 342 3.54 11.37 57.97
N GLN A 343 3.28 10.13 58.41
CA GLN A 343 3.39 8.94 57.58
C GLN A 343 2.53 9.00 56.30
N ARG A 344 1.30 9.51 56.36
CA ARG A 344 0.45 9.70 55.16
C ARG A 344 1.03 10.77 54.21
N SER A 345 1.55 11.86 54.73
CA SER A 345 2.28 12.86 53.93
C SER A 345 3.53 12.26 53.28
N THR A 346 4.31 11.45 54.00
CA THR A 346 5.49 10.75 53.47
C THR A 346 5.13 9.75 52.36
N VAL A 347 4.01 9.03 52.47
CA VAL A 347 3.51 8.13 51.41
C VAL A 347 3.13 8.92 50.14
N SER A 348 2.40 10.03 50.28
CA SER A 348 2.04 10.90 49.15
C SER A 348 3.29 11.44 48.44
N LEU A 349 4.27 11.92 49.22
CA LEU A 349 5.49 12.51 48.70
C LEU A 349 6.41 11.47 48.04
N ASN A 350 6.49 10.26 48.59
CA ASN A 350 7.16 9.11 47.95
C ASN A 350 6.54 8.76 46.58
N ALA A 351 5.22 8.84 46.45
CA ALA A 351 4.56 8.60 45.16
C ALA A 351 4.95 9.64 44.11
N ILE A 352 5.06 10.93 44.49
CA ILE A 352 5.53 12.00 43.61
C ILE A 352 6.98 11.79 43.17
N LEU A 353 7.89 11.50 44.11
CA LEU A 353 9.30 11.27 43.80
C LEU A 353 9.50 10.05 42.87
N GLN A 354 8.73 8.97 43.09
CA GLN A 354 8.71 7.81 42.18
C GLN A 354 8.15 8.16 40.80
N ALA A 355 7.08 8.97 40.73
CA ALA A 355 6.51 9.44 39.47
C ALA A 355 7.51 10.28 38.66
N GLN A 356 8.24 11.18 39.33
CA GLN A 356 9.28 12.00 38.69
C GLN A 356 10.45 11.16 38.17
N ALA A 357 10.89 10.13 38.90
CA ALA A 357 11.93 9.22 38.43
C ALA A 357 11.50 8.44 37.17
N LEU A 358 10.27 7.91 37.16
CA LEU A 358 9.69 7.19 36.01
C LEU A 358 9.51 8.12 34.80
N ALA A 359 9.00 9.34 35.02
CA ALA A 359 8.88 10.37 34.00
C ALA A 359 10.25 10.82 33.44
N GLY A 360 11.28 10.90 34.30
CA GLY A 360 12.65 11.19 33.91
C GLY A 360 13.27 10.11 33.03
N GLU A 361 13.07 8.83 33.36
CA GLU A 361 13.49 7.72 32.49
C GLU A 361 12.74 7.74 31.15
N ALA A 362 11.42 7.97 31.18
CA ALA A 362 10.59 8.07 29.98
C ALA A 362 11.04 9.21 29.06
N ALA A 363 11.25 10.41 29.62
CA ALA A 363 11.76 11.57 28.89
C ALA A 363 13.14 11.31 28.30
N ASN A 364 14.08 10.75 29.08
CA ASN A 364 15.43 10.41 28.61
C ASN A 364 15.41 9.40 27.46
N LEU A 365 14.63 8.32 27.58
CA LEU A 365 14.49 7.30 26.52
C LEU A 365 13.75 7.80 25.27
N SER A 366 13.04 8.93 25.35
CA SER A 366 12.36 9.56 24.20
C SER A 366 13.24 10.52 23.38
N GLN A 367 14.43 10.88 23.89
CA GLN A 367 15.36 11.81 23.22
C GLN A 367 15.94 11.23 21.93
N THR A 368 16.44 12.10 21.05
CA THR A 368 17.08 11.75 19.76
C THR A 368 16.33 10.68 18.95
N PRO A 369 15.08 10.93 18.54
CA PRO A 369 14.36 10.07 17.59
C PRO A 369 14.98 10.09 16.17
N PRO A 370 14.60 9.16 15.27
CA PRO A 370 13.59 8.09 15.42
C PRO A 370 14.05 6.91 16.27
N HIS A 371 13.11 6.05 16.67
CA HIS A 371 13.35 4.82 17.43
C HIS A 371 12.37 3.73 16.99
N PRO A 372 12.70 2.43 17.14
CA PRO A 372 11.78 1.33 16.85
C PRO A 372 10.63 1.26 17.88
N VAL A 373 9.54 0.57 17.48
CA VAL A 373 8.26 0.48 18.21
C VAL A 373 8.45 0.05 19.66
N GLU A 374 9.32 -0.93 19.95
CA GLU A 374 9.52 -1.47 21.31
C GLU A 374 10.09 -0.42 22.28
N ARG A 375 10.93 0.51 21.78
CA ARG A 375 11.44 1.61 22.62
C ARG A 375 10.32 2.60 22.93
N TRP A 376 9.46 2.93 21.97
CA TRP A 376 8.30 3.79 22.23
C TRP A 376 7.30 3.14 23.19
N VAL A 377 7.05 1.83 23.05
CA VAL A 377 6.22 1.06 24.00
C VAL A 377 6.81 1.10 25.41
N LYS A 378 8.15 0.98 25.58
CA LYS A 378 8.78 1.16 26.90
C LYS A 378 8.56 2.58 27.45
N VAL A 379 8.73 3.62 26.63
CA VAL A 379 8.50 5.02 27.05
C VAL A 379 7.03 5.23 27.49
N HIS A 380 6.07 4.70 26.73
CA HIS A 380 4.64 4.75 27.05
C HIS A 380 4.32 4.06 28.39
N LEU A 381 4.88 2.86 28.63
CA LEU A 381 4.73 2.14 29.89
C LEU A 381 5.34 2.87 31.10
N LEU A 382 6.44 3.61 30.91
CA LEU A 382 7.03 4.44 31.97
C LEU A 382 6.15 5.65 32.29
N TRP A 383 5.61 6.35 31.28
CA TRP A 383 4.63 7.42 31.48
C TRP A 383 3.36 6.91 32.20
N LYS A 384 2.86 5.72 31.84
CA LYS A 384 1.69 5.12 32.51
C LYS A 384 1.96 4.86 33.99
N GLN A 385 3.11 4.28 34.32
CA GLN A 385 3.51 4.07 35.71
C GLN A 385 3.69 5.40 36.47
N ALA A 386 4.22 6.44 35.83
CA ALA A 386 4.33 7.77 36.45
C ALA A 386 2.95 8.40 36.74
N ILE A 387 1.99 8.24 35.83
CA ILE A 387 0.59 8.63 36.02
C ILE A 387 -0.02 7.86 37.21
N ASP A 388 0.10 6.53 37.23
CA ASP A 388 -0.49 5.67 38.26
C ASP A 388 0.00 5.98 39.68
N ARG A 389 1.27 6.41 39.81
CA ARG A 389 1.81 6.92 41.08
C ARG A 389 1.11 8.21 41.51
N LEU A 390 0.92 9.18 40.62
CA LEU A 390 0.27 10.44 40.96
C LEU A 390 -1.25 10.31 41.19
N GLU A 391 -1.91 9.36 40.53
CA GLU A 391 -3.34 9.06 40.72
C GLU A 391 -3.63 8.38 42.07
N SER A 392 -2.64 7.73 42.68
CA SER A 392 -2.74 7.12 44.02
C SER A 392 -2.70 8.13 45.19
N ILE A 393 -2.61 9.44 44.91
CA ILE A 393 -2.47 10.49 45.93
C ILE A 393 -3.86 10.99 46.36
N ASP A 394 -4.10 10.93 47.67
CA ASP A 394 -5.35 11.34 48.32
C ASP A 394 -5.69 12.83 48.06
N ILE A 395 -6.98 13.16 47.97
CA ILE A 395 -7.48 14.53 47.82
C ILE A 395 -7.23 15.39 49.07
N ASP A 396 -7.17 14.76 50.25
CA ASP A 396 -6.80 15.41 51.51
C ASP A 396 -5.28 15.65 51.63
N SER A 397 -4.48 15.30 50.60
CA SER A 397 -3.03 15.44 50.63
C SER A 397 -2.59 16.89 50.35
N PRO A 398 -1.68 17.48 51.16
CA PRO A 398 -1.10 18.81 50.89
C PRO A 398 -0.43 18.96 49.52
N THR A 399 -0.06 17.85 48.89
CA THR A 399 0.57 17.80 47.56
C THR A 399 -0.41 17.52 46.41
N PHE A 400 -1.72 17.48 46.67
CA PHE A 400 -2.72 17.09 45.67
C PHE A 400 -2.76 18.05 44.48
N ASP A 401 -2.74 19.36 44.69
CA ASP A 401 -2.73 20.33 43.58
C ASP A 401 -1.48 20.20 42.70
N TYR A 402 -0.34 19.88 43.30
CA TYR A 402 0.91 19.59 42.58
C TYR A 402 0.80 18.31 41.74
N SER A 403 0.28 17.21 42.31
CA SER A 403 0.08 15.97 41.56
C SER A 403 -0.95 16.15 40.44
N ARG A 404 -2.03 16.89 40.68
CA ARG A 404 -3.04 17.27 39.68
C ARG A 404 -2.48 18.17 38.58
N GLN A 405 -1.46 19.00 38.85
CA GLN A 405 -0.72 19.73 37.82
C GLN A 405 0.15 18.77 36.98
N LYS A 406 1.00 17.95 37.61
CA LYS A 406 1.88 17.02 36.90
C LYS A 406 1.13 15.91 36.15
N LEU A 407 -0.06 15.51 36.60
CA LEU A 407 -0.92 14.58 35.88
C LEU A 407 -1.34 15.09 34.49
N ARG A 408 -1.56 16.40 34.31
CA ARG A 408 -1.89 16.97 32.99
C ARG A 408 -0.71 16.85 32.03
N GLU A 409 0.48 17.22 32.50
CA GLU A 409 1.75 17.09 31.77
C GLU A 409 2.04 15.62 31.39
N TYR A 410 1.92 14.69 32.33
CA TYR A 410 2.27 13.29 32.10
C TYR A 410 1.25 12.57 31.21
N ARG A 411 -0.04 12.90 31.32
CA ARG A 411 -1.08 12.37 30.40
C ARG A 411 -0.92 12.91 28.98
N ALA A 412 -0.56 14.19 28.80
CA ALA A 412 -0.24 14.74 27.48
C ALA A 412 0.98 14.05 26.85
N ASN A 413 2.05 13.82 27.62
CA ASN A 413 3.22 13.06 27.16
C ASN A 413 2.87 11.61 26.80
N HIS A 414 2.09 10.92 27.63
CA HIS A 414 1.59 9.57 27.36
C HIS A 414 0.78 9.52 26.05
N SER A 415 -0.16 10.46 25.85
CA SER A 415 -0.96 10.61 24.63
C SER A 415 -0.08 10.83 23.38
N ALA A 416 0.91 11.72 23.47
CA ALA A 416 1.84 12.00 22.38
C ALA A 416 2.70 10.79 21.99
N ILE A 417 3.19 10.03 22.96
CA ILE A 417 3.94 8.78 22.70
C ILE A 417 3.02 7.69 22.15
N GLY A 418 1.77 7.59 22.62
CA GLY A 418 0.76 6.67 22.09
C GLY A 418 0.46 6.91 20.61
N ARG A 419 0.24 8.19 20.22
CA ARG A 419 0.13 8.59 18.81
C ARG A 419 1.38 8.21 18.00
N ARG A 420 2.58 8.34 18.57
CA ARG A 420 3.83 7.98 17.89
C ARG A 420 3.97 6.47 17.68
N ILE A 421 3.58 5.64 18.64
CA ILE A 421 3.58 4.18 18.47
C ILE A 421 2.76 3.78 17.23
N VAL A 422 1.56 4.35 17.07
CA VAL A 422 0.71 4.08 15.90
C VAL A 422 1.38 4.54 14.60
N ALA A 423 1.98 5.73 14.56
CA ALA A 423 2.68 6.22 13.38
C ALA A 423 3.90 5.36 12.99
N GLU A 424 4.61 4.80 13.98
CA GLU A 424 5.75 3.90 13.80
C GLU A 424 5.28 2.50 13.32
N GLU A 425 4.24 1.93 13.96
CA GLU A 425 3.59 0.67 13.54
C GLU A 425 3.09 0.74 12.08
N GLU A 426 2.42 1.85 11.72
CA GLU A 426 1.84 2.02 10.39
C GLU A 426 2.90 2.33 9.33
N ALA A 427 3.97 3.06 9.68
CA ALA A 427 5.13 3.25 8.79
C ALA A 427 5.85 1.92 8.49
N GLU A 428 6.14 1.12 9.51
CA GLU A 428 6.76 -0.20 9.33
C GLU A 428 5.87 -1.15 8.52
N ALA A 429 4.56 -1.17 8.77
CA ALA A 429 3.62 -2.00 8.02
C ALA A 429 3.51 -1.56 6.54
N ASN A 430 3.45 -0.25 6.28
CA ASN A 430 3.42 0.30 4.92
C ASN A 430 4.73 0.04 4.17
N PHE A 431 5.87 0.20 4.83
CA PHE A 431 7.19 -0.12 4.27
C PHE A 431 7.29 -1.58 3.84
N ASN A 432 7.02 -2.51 4.77
CA ASN A 432 7.06 -3.95 4.48
C ASN A 432 6.09 -4.34 3.35
N THR A 433 4.89 -3.76 3.31
CA THR A 433 3.90 -4.01 2.25
C THR A 433 4.39 -3.48 0.89
N ALA A 434 4.99 -2.29 0.87
CA ALA A 434 5.54 -1.71 -0.35
C ALA A 434 6.73 -2.51 -0.89
N VAL A 435 7.64 -2.97 -0.02
CA VAL A 435 8.80 -3.80 -0.39
C VAL A 435 8.37 -5.17 -0.94
N GLN A 436 7.36 -5.80 -0.34
CA GLN A 436 6.77 -7.02 -0.88
C GLN A 436 6.12 -6.78 -2.25
N THR A 437 5.43 -5.65 -2.43
CA THR A 437 4.80 -5.26 -3.70
C THR A 437 5.83 -5.00 -4.80
N GLY A 438 6.92 -4.28 -4.50
CA GLY A 438 8.03 -4.07 -5.43
C GLY A 438 8.77 -5.37 -5.79
N THR A 439 8.90 -6.28 -4.83
CA THR A 439 9.47 -7.63 -5.07
C THR A 439 8.60 -8.45 -6.03
N LEU A 440 7.27 -8.43 -5.84
CA LEU A 440 6.32 -9.08 -6.76
C LEU A 440 6.34 -8.43 -8.16
N ALA A 441 6.39 -7.10 -8.22
CA ALA A 441 6.47 -6.36 -9.48
C ALA A 441 7.75 -6.70 -10.27
N ARG A 442 8.89 -6.85 -9.57
CA ARG A 442 10.17 -7.31 -10.13
C ARG A 442 10.05 -8.73 -10.69
N GLN A 443 9.56 -9.69 -9.89
CA GLN A 443 9.33 -11.07 -10.35
C GLN A 443 8.38 -11.16 -11.56
N ARG A 444 7.40 -10.26 -11.67
CA ARG A 444 6.54 -10.17 -12.86
C ARG A 444 7.25 -9.57 -14.06
N MET A 445 8.12 -8.58 -13.92
CA MET A 445 8.96 -8.12 -15.03
C MET A 445 9.85 -9.24 -15.58
N ASP A 446 10.46 -10.03 -14.68
CA ASP A 446 11.36 -11.14 -15.04
C ASP A 446 10.63 -12.30 -15.75
N THR A 447 9.29 -12.35 -15.71
CA THR A 447 8.46 -13.45 -16.24
C THR A 447 7.35 -13.00 -17.21
N ALA A 448 7.24 -11.71 -17.54
CA ALA A 448 6.14 -11.15 -18.32
C ALA A 448 6.23 -11.51 -19.82
N ASN A 449 5.48 -12.55 -20.21
CA ASN A 449 5.27 -12.97 -21.60
C ASN A 449 3.95 -12.45 -22.21
N SER A 450 3.37 -11.38 -21.66
CA SER A 450 2.17 -10.75 -22.24
C SER A 450 2.08 -9.26 -21.88
N LEU A 451 1.43 -8.47 -22.75
CA LEU A 451 1.11 -7.05 -22.48
C LEU A 451 0.38 -6.88 -21.13
N ALA A 452 -0.56 -7.77 -20.81
CA ALA A 452 -1.28 -7.76 -19.54
C ALA A 452 -0.33 -7.94 -18.33
N GLY A 453 0.69 -8.80 -18.45
CA GLY A 453 1.74 -8.96 -17.44
C GLY A 453 2.55 -7.68 -17.23
N TRP A 454 2.99 -7.03 -18.32
CA TRP A 454 3.73 -5.77 -18.27
C TRP A 454 2.89 -4.63 -17.66
N GLN A 455 1.65 -4.43 -18.14
CA GLN A 455 0.73 -3.42 -17.59
C GLN A 455 0.37 -3.68 -16.12
N LEU A 456 0.33 -4.94 -15.67
CA LEU A 456 0.09 -5.30 -14.28
C LEU A 456 1.31 -5.00 -13.39
N ALA A 457 2.52 -5.34 -13.84
CA ALA A 457 3.75 -4.98 -13.13
C ALA A 457 3.91 -3.45 -13.01
N THR A 458 3.52 -2.66 -14.03
CA THR A 458 3.45 -1.20 -13.93
C THR A 458 2.56 -0.72 -12.78
N LYS A 459 1.36 -1.32 -12.61
CA LYS A 459 0.43 -0.97 -11.52
C LYS A 459 0.99 -1.31 -10.14
N GLU A 460 1.76 -2.40 -10.02
CA GLU A 460 2.39 -2.81 -8.76
C GLU A 460 3.57 -1.92 -8.39
N TRP A 461 4.44 -1.54 -9.34
CA TRP A 461 5.47 -0.52 -9.08
C TRP A 461 4.85 0.82 -8.65
N GLN A 462 3.77 1.26 -9.29
CA GLN A 462 3.02 2.45 -8.84
C GLN A 462 2.42 2.28 -7.42
N ALA A 463 1.94 1.09 -7.07
CA ALA A 463 1.40 0.81 -5.73
C ALA A 463 2.50 0.80 -4.66
N ALA A 464 3.65 0.19 -4.96
CA ALA A 464 4.82 0.18 -4.10
C ALA A 464 5.38 1.59 -3.87
N ILE A 465 5.53 2.39 -4.93
CA ILE A 465 5.94 3.80 -4.84
C ILE A 465 4.95 4.60 -3.98
N ARG A 466 3.63 4.43 -4.16
CA ARG A 466 2.63 5.09 -3.30
C ARG A 466 2.81 4.69 -1.83
N GLY A 467 2.98 3.40 -1.54
CA GLY A 467 3.22 2.89 -0.18
C GLY A 467 4.44 3.51 0.49
N LEU A 468 5.58 3.59 -0.21
CA LEU A 468 6.78 4.25 0.31
C LEU A 468 6.59 5.77 0.47
N SER A 469 5.91 6.44 -0.47
CA SER A 469 5.71 7.89 -0.44
C SER A 469 4.79 8.39 0.68
N LEU A 470 4.01 7.49 1.31
CA LEU A 470 3.12 7.80 2.43
C LEU A 470 3.77 7.61 3.81
N ILE A 471 5.04 7.19 3.87
CA ILE A 471 5.76 6.98 5.15
C ILE A 471 6.14 8.33 5.77
N PRO A 472 5.68 8.65 7.00
CA PRO A 472 5.91 9.98 7.58
C PRO A 472 7.37 10.24 7.96
N GLN A 473 7.80 11.50 7.82
CA GLN A 473 9.08 11.97 8.32
C GLN A 473 9.21 11.78 9.84
N GLY A 474 10.41 11.37 10.27
CA GLY A 474 10.67 11.10 11.69
C GLY A 474 10.20 9.73 12.18
N THR A 475 9.77 8.84 11.30
CA THR A 475 9.69 7.38 11.58
C THR A 475 11.04 6.72 11.27
N MET A 476 11.30 5.56 11.86
CA MET A 476 12.57 4.83 11.80
C MET A 476 12.86 4.28 10.39
N VAL A 477 11.82 3.88 9.66
CA VAL A 477 11.91 3.39 8.27
C VAL A 477 11.91 4.50 7.21
N TYR A 478 11.82 5.78 7.58
CA TYR A 478 11.69 6.87 6.61
C TYR A 478 12.87 6.96 5.64
N ASP A 479 14.12 6.94 6.13
CA ASP A 479 15.30 7.10 5.28
C ASP A 479 15.48 5.90 4.32
N GLU A 480 15.15 4.68 4.76
CA GLU A 480 15.16 3.50 3.90
C GLU A 480 14.04 3.56 2.84
N ALA A 481 12.87 4.09 3.20
CA ALA A 481 11.78 4.32 2.25
C ALA A 481 12.15 5.32 1.15
N GLN A 482 12.83 6.42 1.51
CA GLN A 482 13.34 7.38 0.51
C GLN A 482 14.41 6.73 -0.38
N ALA A 483 15.33 5.93 0.18
CA ALA A 483 16.34 5.22 -0.60
C ALA A 483 15.75 4.21 -1.60
N GLN A 484 14.67 3.50 -1.24
CA GLN A 484 14.00 2.58 -2.17
C GLN A 484 13.12 3.27 -3.22
N LEU A 485 12.59 4.47 -2.95
CA LEU A 485 11.82 5.25 -3.92
C LEU A 485 12.60 5.53 -5.22
N ASP A 486 13.90 5.78 -5.14
CA ASP A 486 14.74 6.09 -6.31
C ASP A 486 14.99 4.87 -7.22
N ASP A 487 15.15 3.66 -6.65
CA ASP A 487 15.18 2.41 -7.43
C ASP A 487 13.80 2.17 -8.06
N TYR A 488 12.73 2.31 -7.28
CA TYR A 488 11.39 1.93 -7.71
C TYR A 488 10.89 2.84 -8.83
N GLN A 489 11.22 4.14 -8.81
CA GLN A 489 10.99 5.06 -9.92
C GLN A 489 11.74 4.63 -11.20
N GLN A 490 12.99 4.16 -11.09
CA GLN A 490 13.73 3.65 -12.25
C GLN A 490 13.11 2.36 -12.82
N GLN A 491 12.65 1.44 -11.96
CA GLN A 491 11.93 0.25 -12.42
C GLN A 491 10.58 0.61 -13.04
N LEU A 492 9.84 1.58 -12.48
CA LEU A 492 8.58 2.08 -13.04
C LEU A 492 8.79 2.66 -14.45
N ASN A 493 9.87 3.41 -14.68
CA ASN A 493 10.19 3.93 -16.01
C ASN A 493 10.49 2.78 -17.00
N ARG A 494 11.26 1.77 -16.58
CA ARG A 494 11.59 0.58 -17.42
C ARG A 494 10.34 -0.22 -17.79
N VAL A 495 9.51 -0.57 -16.81
CA VAL A 495 8.28 -1.38 -17.03
C VAL A 495 7.25 -0.62 -17.86
N THR A 496 7.12 0.70 -17.67
CA THR A 496 6.19 1.54 -18.45
C THR A 496 6.63 1.62 -19.91
N ASN A 497 7.92 1.84 -20.17
CA ASN A 497 8.47 1.84 -21.53
C ASN A 497 8.28 0.48 -22.22
N ARG A 498 8.48 -0.64 -21.51
CA ARG A 498 8.22 -1.97 -22.09
C ARG A 498 6.73 -2.22 -22.35
N ALA A 499 5.85 -1.85 -21.41
CA ALA A 499 4.40 -1.97 -21.59
C ALA A 499 3.92 -1.19 -22.82
N ALA A 500 4.41 0.04 -23.03
CA ALA A 500 4.07 0.85 -24.20
C ALA A 500 4.58 0.24 -25.53
N LEU A 501 5.76 -0.38 -25.52
CA LEU A 501 6.33 -1.08 -26.68
C LEU A 501 5.48 -2.31 -27.07
N GLU A 502 5.10 -3.13 -26.08
CA GLU A 502 4.21 -4.28 -26.28
C GLU A 502 2.79 -3.85 -26.69
N GLU A 503 2.30 -2.70 -26.20
CA GLU A 503 1.00 -2.15 -26.58
C GLU A 503 0.97 -1.69 -28.04
N ALA A 504 2.04 -1.04 -28.51
CA ALA A 504 2.22 -0.71 -29.93
C ALA A 504 2.29 -1.97 -30.80
N GLY A 505 3.04 -3.01 -30.37
CA GLY A 505 3.09 -4.30 -31.06
C GLY A 505 1.71 -4.97 -31.15
N ALA A 506 0.98 -5.05 -30.04
CA ALA A 506 -0.36 -5.62 -29.98
C ALA A 506 -1.37 -4.81 -30.81
N HIS A 507 -1.28 -3.47 -30.82
CA HIS A 507 -2.13 -2.62 -31.65
C HIS A 507 -1.91 -2.90 -33.14
N ASN A 508 -0.64 -2.92 -33.57
CA ASN A 508 -0.26 -3.13 -34.98
C ASN A 508 -0.57 -4.55 -35.46
N TYR A 509 -0.40 -5.56 -34.61
CA TYR A 509 -0.85 -6.94 -34.86
C TYR A 509 -2.38 -7.02 -35.05
N ASN A 510 -3.15 -6.42 -34.15
CA ASN A 510 -4.61 -6.42 -34.24
C ASN A 510 -5.12 -5.67 -35.49
N GLN A 511 -4.53 -4.51 -35.83
CA GLN A 511 -4.83 -3.83 -37.10
C GLN A 511 -4.57 -4.73 -38.30
N ALA A 512 -3.41 -5.40 -38.34
CA ALA A 512 -3.01 -6.25 -39.47
C ALA A 512 -4.01 -7.40 -39.68
N VAL A 513 -4.40 -8.08 -38.60
CA VAL A 513 -5.39 -9.18 -38.64
C VAL A 513 -6.78 -8.68 -39.04
N GLN A 514 -7.21 -7.51 -38.56
CA GLN A 514 -8.51 -6.94 -38.96
C GLN A 514 -8.54 -6.53 -40.44
N ALA A 515 -7.49 -5.87 -40.92
CA ALA A 515 -7.36 -5.47 -42.32
C ALA A 515 -7.29 -6.69 -43.26
N ALA A 516 -6.57 -7.75 -42.89
CA ALA A 516 -6.55 -9.00 -43.66
C ALA A 516 -7.94 -9.68 -43.75
N ARG A 517 -8.69 -9.70 -42.65
CA ARG A 517 -10.08 -10.21 -42.63
C ARG A 517 -11.01 -9.37 -43.51
N ALA A 518 -10.88 -8.04 -43.45
CA ALA A 518 -11.63 -7.13 -44.32
C ALA A 518 -11.26 -7.33 -45.80
N ALA A 519 -9.98 -7.52 -46.12
CA ALA A 519 -9.51 -7.80 -47.47
C ALA A 519 -10.15 -9.06 -48.05
N ALA A 520 -10.05 -10.20 -47.34
CA ALA A 520 -10.67 -11.45 -47.75
C ALA A 520 -12.21 -11.34 -47.93
N ALA A 521 -12.88 -10.55 -47.08
CA ALA A 521 -14.31 -10.27 -47.20
C ALA A 521 -14.69 -9.37 -48.40
N TYR A 522 -13.75 -8.59 -48.93
CA TYR A 522 -13.90 -7.86 -50.20
C TYR A 522 -13.59 -8.75 -51.42
N GLU A 523 -12.60 -9.63 -51.33
CA GLU A 523 -12.27 -10.61 -52.41
C GLU A 523 -13.44 -11.57 -52.64
N ALA A 524 -14.06 -12.07 -51.56
CA ALA A 524 -15.28 -12.88 -51.63
C ALA A 524 -16.49 -12.18 -52.28
N LYS A 525 -16.42 -10.86 -52.49
CA LYS A 525 -17.43 -10.02 -53.17
C LYS A 525 -16.96 -9.51 -54.54
N GLY A 526 -15.77 -9.89 -55.00
CA GLY A 526 -15.15 -9.36 -56.22
C GLY A 526 -14.75 -7.88 -56.14
N GLN A 527 -14.71 -7.28 -54.94
CA GLN A 527 -14.44 -5.86 -54.73
C GLN A 527 -12.93 -5.58 -54.65
N TRP A 528 -12.21 -5.97 -55.71
CA TRP A 528 -10.74 -6.08 -55.74
C TRP A 528 -9.99 -4.78 -55.38
N THR A 529 -10.52 -3.60 -55.70
CA THR A 529 -9.90 -2.32 -55.31
C THR A 529 -9.93 -2.10 -53.79
N LEU A 530 -11.00 -2.50 -53.12
CA LEU A 530 -11.13 -2.40 -51.66
C LEU A 530 -10.29 -3.50 -50.97
N ALA A 531 -10.30 -4.71 -51.53
CA ALA A 531 -9.44 -5.80 -51.09
C ALA A 531 -7.95 -5.43 -51.13
N LEU A 532 -7.49 -4.89 -52.27
CA LEU A 532 -6.10 -4.45 -52.45
C LEU A 532 -5.69 -3.38 -51.41
N ASN A 533 -6.56 -2.42 -51.13
CA ASN A 533 -6.25 -1.38 -50.14
C ASN A 533 -6.20 -1.94 -48.72
N GLN A 534 -7.08 -2.90 -48.39
CA GLN A 534 -7.04 -3.59 -47.10
C GLN A 534 -5.83 -4.53 -46.96
N TRP A 535 -5.42 -5.25 -48.01
CA TRP A 535 -4.18 -6.03 -48.00
C TRP A 535 -2.92 -5.16 -47.85
N ARG A 536 -2.89 -3.97 -48.47
CA ARG A 536 -1.83 -2.98 -48.26
C ARG A 536 -1.76 -2.52 -46.81
N GLN A 537 -2.91 -2.22 -46.21
CA GLN A 537 -3.00 -1.86 -44.79
C GLN A 537 -2.53 -3.03 -43.88
N ALA A 538 -2.96 -4.26 -44.17
CA ALA A 538 -2.56 -5.45 -43.41
C ALA A 538 -1.04 -5.67 -43.40
N VAL A 539 -0.39 -5.57 -44.58
CA VAL A 539 1.07 -5.66 -44.70
C VAL A 539 1.78 -4.46 -44.07
N ALA A 540 1.20 -3.26 -44.13
CA ALA A 540 1.78 -2.06 -43.51
C ALA A 540 1.78 -2.16 -41.97
N SER A 541 0.63 -2.47 -41.34
CA SER A 541 0.53 -2.63 -39.89
C SER A 541 1.40 -3.80 -39.40
N ALA A 542 1.45 -4.93 -40.12
CA ALA A 542 2.31 -6.05 -39.75
C ALA A 542 3.82 -5.71 -39.81
N ARG A 543 4.25 -4.82 -40.73
CA ARG A 543 5.63 -4.29 -40.77
C ARG A 543 5.94 -3.27 -39.67
N GLN A 544 4.93 -2.79 -38.93
CA GLN A 544 5.08 -1.84 -37.83
C GLN A 544 5.06 -2.52 -36.45
N ILE A 545 4.97 -3.85 -36.39
CA ILE A 545 5.16 -4.61 -35.15
C ILE A 545 6.67 -4.55 -34.79
N PRO A 546 7.07 -3.97 -33.65
CA PRO A 546 8.49 -3.85 -33.31
C PRO A 546 9.12 -5.22 -33.03
N THR A 547 10.36 -5.42 -33.47
CA THR A 547 11.07 -6.72 -33.32
C THR A 547 11.40 -7.09 -31.88
N ASP A 548 11.39 -6.13 -30.97
CA ASP A 548 11.51 -6.33 -29.51
C ASP A 548 10.13 -6.31 -28.82
N THR A 549 9.15 -7.02 -29.40
CA THR A 549 7.86 -7.32 -28.76
C THR A 549 7.62 -8.81 -28.75
N ILE A 550 6.80 -9.28 -27.81
CA ILE A 550 6.40 -10.68 -27.70
C ILE A 550 5.76 -11.18 -29.01
N LEU A 551 5.02 -10.32 -29.71
CA LEU A 551 4.31 -10.62 -30.96
C LEU A 551 5.16 -10.48 -32.23
N ALA A 552 6.47 -10.27 -32.11
CA ALA A 552 7.36 -10.11 -33.27
C ALA A 552 7.41 -11.38 -34.15
N ALA A 553 7.37 -12.57 -33.55
CA ALA A 553 7.42 -13.84 -34.26
C ALA A 553 6.11 -14.11 -35.03
N GLU A 554 4.96 -13.95 -34.38
CA GLU A 554 3.65 -14.06 -35.01
C GLU A 554 3.45 -12.99 -36.09
N GLY A 555 3.97 -11.77 -35.86
CA GLY A 555 4.00 -10.68 -36.83
C GLY A 555 4.77 -11.03 -38.11
N ALA A 556 5.89 -11.73 -38.00
CA ALA A 556 6.63 -12.25 -39.15
C ALA A 556 5.81 -13.27 -39.96
N VAL A 557 5.11 -14.20 -39.27
CA VAL A 557 4.22 -15.19 -39.92
C VAL A 557 3.03 -14.51 -40.62
N LEU A 558 2.51 -13.40 -40.08
CA LEU A 558 1.52 -12.58 -40.79
C LEU A 558 2.10 -12.04 -42.12
N LEU A 559 3.36 -11.58 -42.13
CA LEU A 559 4.00 -11.05 -43.33
C LEU A 559 4.25 -12.11 -44.41
N GLU A 560 4.64 -13.33 -44.01
CA GLU A 560 4.76 -14.48 -44.92
C GLU A 560 3.42 -14.82 -45.59
N THR A 561 2.31 -14.67 -44.87
CA THR A 561 0.96 -14.95 -45.37
C THR A 561 0.40 -13.80 -46.21
N TYR A 562 0.58 -12.55 -45.76
CA TYR A 562 -0.11 -11.38 -46.32
C TYR A 562 0.58 -10.80 -47.55
N GLN A 563 1.90 -10.97 -47.73
CA GLN A 563 2.60 -10.50 -48.93
C GLN A 563 2.19 -11.27 -50.21
N PRO A 564 2.08 -12.62 -50.21
CA PRO A 564 1.50 -13.36 -51.33
C PRO A 564 0.03 -13.03 -51.58
N ALA A 565 -0.78 -12.85 -50.52
CA ALA A 565 -2.19 -12.47 -50.64
C ALA A 565 -2.36 -11.09 -51.31
N LEU A 566 -1.56 -10.11 -50.89
CA LEU A 566 -1.47 -8.79 -51.52
C LEU A 566 -1.11 -8.89 -53.02
N ALA A 567 -0.15 -9.73 -53.39
CA ALA A 567 0.25 -9.93 -54.79
C ALA A 567 -0.86 -10.61 -55.62
N ASN A 568 -1.56 -11.59 -55.06
CA ASN A 568 -2.75 -12.22 -55.68
C ASN A 568 -3.85 -11.18 -55.93
N SER A 569 -4.17 -10.36 -54.93
CA SER A 569 -5.18 -9.29 -55.04
C SER A 569 -4.84 -8.26 -56.12
N GLN A 570 -3.56 -7.89 -56.28
CA GLN A 570 -3.09 -7.04 -57.38
C GLN A 570 -3.35 -7.68 -58.75
N ASN A 571 -3.02 -8.97 -58.91
CA ASN A 571 -3.26 -9.69 -60.16
C ASN A 571 -4.76 -9.82 -60.47
N ARG A 572 -5.58 -10.11 -59.46
CA ARG A 572 -7.04 -10.16 -59.60
C ARG A 572 -7.65 -8.81 -59.98
N LEU A 573 -7.15 -7.70 -59.43
CA LEU A 573 -7.56 -6.35 -59.84
C LEU A 573 -7.18 -6.06 -61.30
N ARG A 574 -5.96 -6.40 -61.74
CA ARG A 574 -5.53 -6.27 -63.14
C ARG A 574 -6.49 -7.02 -64.08
N THR A 575 -6.79 -8.28 -63.76
CA THR A 575 -7.74 -9.11 -64.53
C THR A 575 -9.14 -8.49 -64.57
N ALA A 576 -9.67 -8.03 -63.43
CA ALA A 576 -10.99 -7.41 -63.37
C ALA A 576 -11.09 -6.11 -64.18
N VAL A 577 -10.05 -5.25 -64.14
CA VAL A 577 -10.00 -4.00 -64.93
C VAL A 577 -9.87 -4.28 -66.43
N ALA A 578 -9.01 -5.23 -66.82
CA ALA A 578 -8.84 -5.62 -68.22
C ALA A 578 -10.13 -6.26 -68.80
N LEU A 579 -10.80 -7.11 -68.03
CA LEU A 579 -12.12 -7.66 -68.38
C LEU A 579 -13.19 -6.57 -68.48
N GLN A 580 -13.23 -5.61 -67.56
CA GLN A 580 -14.18 -4.48 -67.61
C GLN A 580 -13.93 -3.59 -68.84
N SER A 581 -12.66 -3.36 -69.22
CA SER A 581 -12.30 -2.67 -70.45
C SER A 581 -12.82 -3.45 -71.67
N LEU A 582 -12.50 -4.74 -71.77
CA LEU A 582 -12.94 -5.62 -72.86
C LEU A 582 -14.48 -5.67 -72.99
N THR A 583 -15.22 -5.83 -71.89
CA THR A 583 -16.71 -5.84 -71.92
C THR A 583 -17.28 -4.49 -72.34
N THR A 584 -16.68 -3.38 -71.93
CA THR A 584 -17.17 -2.04 -72.29
C THR A 584 -16.97 -1.76 -73.78
N THR A 585 -15.78 -2.07 -74.32
CA THR A 585 -15.50 -1.96 -75.76
C THR A 585 -16.40 -2.89 -76.59
N LEU A 586 -16.62 -4.14 -76.13
CA LEU A 586 -17.54 -5.08 -76.79
C LEU A 586 -18.99 -4.60 -76.77
N ALA A 587 -19.48 -4.04 -75.65
CA ALA A 587 -20.83 -3.49 -75.56
C ALA A 587 -21.04 -2.34 -76.56
N GLN A 588 -20.08 -1.42 -76.66
CA GLN A 588 -20.10 -0.31 -77.64
C GLN A 588 -20.09 -0.82 -79.09
N MET A 589 -19.24 -1.80 -79.42
CA MET A 589 -19.21 -2.36 -80.78
C MET A 589 -20.48 -3.13 -81.13
N CYS A 590 -21.13 -3.77 -80.15
CA CYS A 590 -22.26 -4.67 -80.38
C CYS A 590 -23.64 -4.05 -80.07
N GLU A 591 -23.72 -2.74 -79.79
CA GLU A 591 -24.92 -1.99 -79.39
C GLU A 591 -26.12 -2.20 -80.33
N PHE A 592 -25.88 -2.29 -81.64
CA PHE A 592 -26.91 -2.47 -82.68
C PHE A 592 -27.03 -3.92 -83.18
N SER A 593 -26.45 -4.90 -82.49
CA SER A 593 -26.46 -6.30 -82.91
C SER A 593 -27.60 -7.11 -82.28
N ALA A 594 -28.19 -8.03 -83.03
CA ALA A 594 -29.34 -8.83 -82.57
C ALA A 594 -29.00 -9.87 -81.47
N THR A 595 -27.73 -10.01 -81.10
CA THR A 595 -27.25 -10.88 -80.01
C THR A 595 -26.13 -10.14 -79.27
N PRO A 596 -26.27 -9.84 -77.96
CA PRO A 596 -25.27 -9.04 -77.24
C PRO A 596 -23.96 -9.82 -77.11
N CYS A 597 -22.84 -9.15 -77.40
CA CYS A 597 -21.51 -9.72 -77.21
C CYS A 597 -21.23 -9.89 -75.72
N THR A 598 -20.78 -11.07 -75.31
CA THR A 598 -20.61 -11.45 -73.90
C THR A 598 -19.20 -11.96 -73.61
N VAL A 599 -18.73 -11.75 -72.38
CA VAL A 599 -17.42 -12.20 -71.90
C VAL A 599 -17.60 -13.07 -70.66
N TYR A 600 -16.92 -14.20 -70.63
CA TYR A 600 -16.90 -15.12 -69.50
C TYR A 600 -15.45 -15.37 -69.08
N GLU A 601 -15.17 -15.27 -67.77
CA GLU A 601 -13.89 -15.71 -67.22
C GLU A 601 -13.93 -17.24 -67.02
N ASP A 602 -13.03 -17.96 -67.68
CA ASP A 602 -12.76 -19.38 -67.46
C ASP A 602 -11.60 -19.51 -66.44
N ALA A 603 -11.13 -20.71 -66.10
CA ALA A 603 -9.91 -20.85 -65.28
C ALA A 603 -8.63 -20.60 -66.11
N SER A 604 -8.62 -21.03 -67.38
CA SER A 604 -7.42 -21.09 -68.24
C SER A 604 -7.45 -20.12 -69.43
N GLN A 605 -8.58 -19.46 -69.68
CA GLN A 605 -8.82 -18.59 -70.84
C GLN A 605 -9.82 -17.49 -70.48
N VAL A 606 -9.93 -16.45 -71.31
CA VAL A 606 -11.10 -15.56 -71.34
C VAL A 606 -11.92 -15.93 -72.57
N ARG A 607 -13.22 -16.14 -72.40
CA ARG A 607 -14.12 -16.51 -73.50
C ARG A 607 -14.93 -15.29 -73.94
N VAL A 608 -14.73 -14.87 -75.19
CA VAL A 608 -15.53 -13.82 -75.84
C VAL A 608 -16.51 -14.47 -76.81
N VAL A 609 -17.79 -14.14 -76.70
CA VAL A 609 -18.85 -14.56 -77.63
C VAL A 609 -19.29 -13.32 -78.42
N LEU A 610 -19.21 -13.40 -79.74
CA LEU A 610 -19.57 -12.33 -80.68
C LEU A 610 -20.85 -12.66 -81.43
N SER A 611 -21.65 -11.64 -81.75
CA SER A 611 -22.70 -11.77 -82.76
C SER A 611 -22.10 -12.09 -84.14
N SER A 612 -22.86 -12.83 -84.94
CA SER A 612 -22.41 -13.35 -86.25
C SER A 612 -21.89 -12.25 -87.20
N GLN A 613 -22.44 -11.04 -87.12
CA GLN A 613 -22.02 -9.88 -87.90
C GLN A 613 -20.57 -9.44 -87.65
N TYR A 614 -19.98 -9.78 -86.51
CA TYR A 614 -18.55 -9.57 -86.22
C TYR A 614 -17.74 -10.88 -86.27
N ALA A 615 -18.37 -12.01 -85.94
CA ALA A 615 -17.70 -13.31 -85.95
C ALA A 615 -17.29 -13.78 -87.36
N GLU A 616 -18.15 -13.62 -88.38
CA GLU A 616 -17.83 -14.09 -89.74
C GLU A 616 -16.72 -13.29 -90.44
N PRO A 617 -16.70 -11.94 -90.43
CA PRO A 617 -15.59 -11.18 -91.00
C PRO A 617 -14.25 -11.51 -90.30
N LEU A 618 -14.27 -11.67 -88.98
CA LEU A 618 -13.10 -12.06 -88.19
C LEU A 618 -12.62 -13.49 -88.54
N ARG A 619 -13.57 -14.44 -88.71
CA ARG A 619 -13.28 -15.80 -89.16
C ARG A 619 -12.68 -15.84 -90.57
N GLN A 620 -13.08 -14.95 -91.46
CA GLN A 620 -12.57 -14.88 -92.84
C GLN A 620 -11.21 -14.16 -92.94
N ALA A 621 -10.98 -13.13 -92.11
CA ALA A 621 -9.75 -12.35 -92.13
C ALA A 621 -8.55 -13.05 -91.45
N ILE A 622 -8.78 -13.89 -90.43
CA ILE A 622 -7.72 -14.65 -89.75
C ILE A 622 -7.43 -15.94 -90.53
N THR A 623 -6.30 -16.00 -91.23
CA THR A 623 -5.77 -17.22 -91.87
C THR A 623 -5.13 -18.18 -90.85
N PRO A 624 -4.88 -19.45 -91.24
CA PRO A 624 -3.92 -20.30 -90.54
C PRO A 624 -2.53 -19.63 -90.51
N PRO A 625 -1.71 -19.85 -89.47
CA PRO A 625 -0.35 -19.32 -89.40
C PRO A 625 0.50 -19.79 -90.58
N ALA A 626 1.39 -18.91 -91.06
CA ALA A 626 2.48 -19.32 -91.95
C ALA A 626 3.50 -20.19 -91.18
N ALA A 627 4.32 -20.95 -91.90
CA ALA A 627 5.28 -21.90 -91.30
C ALA A 627 6.41 -21.23 -90.49
N ASP A 628 6.52 -19.90 -90.55
CA ASP A 628 7.44 -19.06 -89.76
C ASP A 628 6.77 -18.46 -88.50
N GLY A 629 5.48 -18.75 -88.26
CA GLY A 629 4.70 -18.20 -87.15
C GLY A 629 4.16 -16.79 -87.40
N THR A 630 4.31 -16.22 -88.59
CA THR A 630 3.75 -14.90 -88.92
C THR A 630 2.26 -14.96 -89.25
N PHE A 631 1.57 -13.86 -88.96
CA PHE A 631 0.13 -13.67 -89.20
C PHE A 631 -0.09 -12.45 -90.09
N GLY A 632 -1.01 -12.56 -91.05
CA GLY A 632 -1.41 -11.46 -91.91
C GLY A 632 -2.89 -11.57 -92.27
N PHE A 633 -3.63 -10.46 -92.19
CA PHE A 633 -5.04 -10.44 -92.54
C PHE A 633 -5.21 -10.47 -94.06
N THR A 634 -6.03 -11.40 -94.56
CA THR A 634 -6.25 -11.61 -96.01
C THR A 634 -7.08 -10.51 -96.68
N ASN A 635 -7.88 -9.79 -95.90
CA ASN A 635 -8.77 -8.73 -96.35
C ASN A 635 -8.60 -7.49 -95.46
N GLN A 636 -8.98 -6.31 -95.97
CA GLN A 636 -9.14 -5.13 -95.12
C GLN A 636 -10.25 -5.38 -94.08
N LEU A 637 -9.85 -5.44 -92.80
CA LEU A 637 -10.78 -5.48 -91.67
C LEU A 637 -11.61 -4.18 -91.64
N THR A 638 -12.83 -4.27 -91.12
CA THR A 638 -13.55 -3.06 -90.70
C THR A 638 -12.82 -2.42 -89.50
N PRO A 639 -12.86 -1.09 -89.32
CA PRO A 639 -12.21 -0.44 -88.18
C PRO A 639 -12.64 -1.01 -86.82
N SER A 640 -13.91 -1.40 -86.68
CA SER A 640 -14.44 -2.07 -85.48
C SER A 640 -13.86 -3.47 -85.27
N ALA A 641 -13.66 -4.27 -86.32
CA ALA A 641 -13.01 -5.58 -86.19
C ALA A 641 -11.52 -5.45 -85.85
N GLN A 642 -10.84 -4.41 -86.37
CA GLN A 642 -9.45 -4.11 -86.02
C GLN A 642 -9.31 -3.64 -84.56
N GLN A 643 -10.20 -2.75 -84.09
CA GLN A 643 -10.26 -2.31 -82.69
C GLN A 643 -10.57 -3.47 -81.73
N LEU A 644 -11.47 -4.39 -82.11
CA LEU A 644 -11.73 -5.63 -81.38
C LEU A 644 -10.46 -6.49 -81.25
N ILE A 645 -9.73 -6.69 -82.35
CA ILE A 645 -8.47 -7.46 -82.35
C ILE A 645 -7.44 -6.81 -81.42
N GLU A 646 -7.25 -5.49 -81.51
CA GLU A 646 -6.32 -4.74 -80.67
C GLU A 646 -6.69 -4.82 -79.18
N GLN A 647 -7.97 -4.69 -78.84
CA GLN A 647 -8.47 -4.88 -77.48
C GLN A 647 -8.27 -6.33 -76.98
N VAL A 648 -8.45 -7.34 -77.84
CA VAL A 648 -8.24 -8.76 -77.49
C VAL A 648 -6.76 -9.05 -77.22
N ILE A 649 -5.85 -8.57 -78.08
CA ILE A 649 -4.39 -8.64 -77.88
C ILE A 649 -4.00 -7.95 -76.56
N THR A 650 -4.44 -6.70 -76.39
CA THR A 650 -4.14 -5.87 -75.21
C THR A 650 -4.63 -6.52 -73.92
N THR A 651 -5.88 -6.99 -73.90
CA THR A 651 -6.46 -7.67 -72.73
C THR A 651 -5.67 -8.96 -72.42
N SER A 652 -5.32 -9.74 -73.44
CA SER A 652 -4.60 -11.01 -73.26
C SER A 652 -3.20 -10.82 -72.66
N HIS A 653 -2.45 -9.81 -73.10
CA HIS A 653 -1.16 -9.45 -72.51
C HIS A 653 -1.29 -8.83 -71.11
N GLN A 654 -2.32 -8.01 -70.86
CA GLN A 654 -2.54 -7.40 -69.54
C GLN A 654 -2.83 -8.40 -68.41
N ILE A 655 -3.36 -9.58 -68.75
CA ILE A 655 -3.73 -10.64 -67.79
C ILE A 655 -2.87 -11.91 -67.90
N ASP A 656 -1.93 -11.94 -68.86
CA ASP A 656 -1.12 -13.09 -69.28
C ASP A 656 -1.92 -14.39 -69.48
N ARG A 657 -3.07 -14.31 -70.16
CA ARG A 657 -3.93 -15.46 -70.45
C ARG A 657 -4.52 -15.39 -71.85
N GLN A 658 -4.63 -16.55 -72.48
CA GLN A 658 -5.22 -16.70 -73.82
C GLN A 658 -6.69 -16.21 -73.86
N VAL A 659 -7.05 -15.47 -74.91
CA VAL A 659 -8.41 -14.97 -75.14
C VAL A 659 -9.00 -15.72 -76.34
N ALA A 660 -10.05 -16.50 -76.09
CA ALA A 660 -10.70 -17.37 -77.07
C ALA A 660 -12.03 -16.76 -77.53
N VAL A 661 -12.16 -16.57 -78.84
CA VAL A 661 -13.30 -15.93 -79.50
C VAL A 661 -14.20 -16.99 -80.14
N TYR A 662 -15.51 -16.85 -79.94
CA TYR A 662 -16.56 -17.73 -80.42
C TYR A 662 -17.68 -16.91 -81.08
N ASP A 663 -18.47 -17.54 -81.94
CA ASP A 663 -19.72 -16.96 -82.45
C ASP A 663 -20.91 -17.20 -81.49
N ALA A 664 -22.06 -16.59 -81.80
CA ALA A 664 -23.29 -16.71 -81.03
C ALA A 664 -23.90 -18.13 -81.03
N GLN A 665 -23.39 -19.04 -81.86
CA GLN A 665 -23.75 -20.46 -81.91
C GLN A 665 -22.82 -21.32 -81.04
N GLY A 666 -21.76 -20.73 -80.46
CA GLY A 666 -20.73 -21.41 -79.67
C GLY A 666 -19.62 -22.05 -80.51
N SER A 667 -19.58 -21.79 -81.83
CA SER A 667 -18.51 -22.25 -82.71
C SER A 667 -17.26 -21.41 -82.50
N PHE A 668 -16.10 -22.07 -82.47
CA PHE A 668 -14.81 -21.38 -82.33
C PHE A 668 -14.49 -20.50 -83.55
N VAL A 669 -13.91 -19.32 -83.32
CA VAL A 669 -13.52 -18.36 -84.36
C VAL A 669 -12.00 -18.25 -84.46
N ALA A 670 -11.36 -17.91 -83.34
CA ALA A 670 -9.90 -17.81 -83.18
C ALA A 670 -9.54 -17.71 -81.69
N ARG A 671 -8.27 -17.90 -81.33
CA ARG A 671 -7.77 -17.64 -79.97
C ARG A 671 -6.44 -16.90 -80.02
N TYR A 672 -6.34 -15.77 -79.35
CA TYR A 672 -5.05 -15.13 -79.11
C TYR A 672 -4.30 -15.83 -77.98
N ARG A 673 -3.00 -16.10 -78.19
CA ARG A 673 -2.08 -16.62 -77.18
C ARG A 673 -0.94 -15.61 -76.96
N PRO A 674 -0.79 -15.03 -75.77
CA PRO A 674 0.22 -14.00 -75.52
C PRO A 674 1.64 -14.58 -75.58
N ASP A 675 1.79 -15.86 -75.21
CA ASP A 675 3.06 -16.60 -75.24
C ASP A 675 3.53 -16.96 -76.67
N LEU A 676 2.63 -16.93 -77.65
CA LEU A 676 2.93 -17.11 -79.08
C LEU A 676 2.84 -15.78 -79.87
N GLY A 677 2.51 -14.67 -79.20
CA GLY A 677 2.27 -13.37 -79.83
C GLY A 677 1.16 -13.31 -80.89
N GLY A 678 0.29 -14.33 -80.98
CA GLY A 678 -0.49 -14.59 -82.20
C GLY A 678 -1.87 -15.24 -82.03
N PHE A 679 -2.68 -15.18 -83.09
CA PHE A 679 -4.01 -15.79 -83.18
C PHE A 679 -3.96 -17.20 -83.77
N ILE A 680 -4.07 -18.22 -82.93
CA ILE A 680 -4.24 -19.60 -83.41
C ILE A 680 -5.71 -19.89 -83.77
N LYS A 681 -5.88 -20.56 -84.91
CA LYS A 681 -7.04 -21.42 -85.18
C LYS A 681 -6.71 -22.85 -84.77
N ASN A 682 -7.72 -23.57 -84.30
CA ASN A 682 -7.71 -25.03 -84.14
C ASN A 682 -8.11 -25.70 -85.46
#